data_AF-A0A5A8A8L7-F1
#
_entry.id   AF-A0A5A8A8L7-F1
#
_cell.length_a   1.000
_cell.length_b   1.000
_cell.length_c   1.000
_cell.angle_alpha   90.00
_cell.angle_beta   90.00
_cell.angle_gamma   90.00
#
_symmetry.space_group_name_H-M   'P 1'
#
loop_
_entity.id
_entity.type
_entity.pdbx_description
1 polymer ?
#
loop_
_entity_poly.entity_id
_entity_poly.type
_entity_poly.pdbx_seq_one_letter_code
_entity_poly.pdbx_strand_id
1 'polypeptide(L)'
;MRLRDVFVVGSSEKAGLAGAAQSLARPLTRRLKGRRRSEPRQADLVRAVKESGLFDPAWYARRYPDVVGEGIDPAVHYAVHGGREGRWPHPLFHGDLYLDSVPGLRAEGTNPLLHYLDHGAAAGIRPNPLFDPDWYATRYLGGVENRARAFSDFLSRGDTDPSPLFDTAWYLSRYPDARAAGGNALSHFFETGRKQGYLRNPEEFAGLSRHVDLIRRSGLFDAAFYRDRCPEAETSGLEPLEHYVMAGGYRRTAPHPLFDPDWYAAQAAAVRADSLNPLVHYLEHGAAEGLDPGPWFDTRWYTETYLLDDAAGQNPLAHFLADGGRTTSPSPRFDAPWYRARYPKVAALGLNPLIDYVTTGLEAGRLTRRVPGAAVPEASDARLSCLKREPRRHGRTALFITHCPEGRIRGHVEPYLRAFAENGTDLVLIIAADQHKNAVPQAILGLCASVYLRENSGFDFAAWAHVLLEDTDLLDSETLYLANDSLVGPLDRDDFAGLLAKIDAFPEAVIGLADNFYYSHHLQSFFLALKRRCLSSYAFSHFLLSVANWPDKNSVITEYELTFSQRMRAAGLGMRSLFSAQNKHMSLVNDPRNNRTLFDWENMLSQGFPFVKRSLLGEHAAIGGAAVREAIAERGFDLDRLDVTYTYPGARVWADLRRPQAPERPLRVAYVSPMNYANGLGVAARSYARALHRTPFALNVHPMERPFHVHARVAPAWQARTFSGPADVALVHFNGDSWHSLMSDRQRAIAAEARLKIGLFVWETSHVPGGWLPTVDGLDAIWAPTEFCAAIFRQITDIPVDVVPYVVENEAGEPVSAAAKANLRKAFAIDPSKRVILYAFDGSSYLARKNPHALIRAFRAAGLGQAGWQLVLKTKHVFDLPEEGKKLLDLVGTSGDVVVIDQPLSQNELGALFDLCAVYASSHSSEGFGLTIAEAMEMGKVVVATDYGGCRDFLDAACGFPVKAEVTALDQTYGPYLRGAEWGQVDEADLTRALNDAARAVTGGDAARIGAAARARIRERLSIGAVASAMEASLTRLLAAERS
;
A
#
# COMPACT_ATOMS: atom_id res chain seq x y z
N MET A 1 -44.08 66.42 -16.34
CA MET A 1 -45.50 66.20 -16.68
C MET A 1 -45.60 64.92 -17.51
N ARG A 2 -46.37 63.94 -17.00
CA ARG A 2 -47.01 62.75 -17.60
C ARG A 2 -46.37 61.94 -18.77
N LEU A 3 -46.25 60.63 -18.51
CA LEU A 3 -46.61 59.42 -19.30
C LEU A 3 -47.15 59.57 -20.74
N ARG A 4 -46.76 58.63 -21.63
CA ARG A 4 -47.59 57.64 -22.37
C ARG A 4 -46.78 56.96 -23.51
N ASP A 5 -46.71 55.61 -23.53
CA ASP A 5 -47.40 54.65 -24.46
C ASP A 5 -46.68 54.49 -25.82
N VAL A 6 -46.58 53.37 -26.57
CA VAL A 6 -47.08 51.98 -26.57
C VAL A 6 -46.32 51.18 -27.67
N PHE A 7 -46.35 49.84 -27.59
CA PHE A 7 -45.74 48.77 -28.40
C PHE A 7 -46.19 48.64 -29.89
N VAL A 8 -45.39 47.94 -30.74
CA VAL A 8 -45.67 46.61 -31.39
C VAL A 8 -44.80 46.33 -32.66
N VAL A 9 -44.02 45.24 -32.59
CA VAL A 9 -43.70 44.12 -33.54
C VAL A 9 -43.61 44.34 -35.07
N GLY A 10 -42.52 43.83 -35.68
CA GLY A 10 -42.46 43.48 -37.12
C GLY A 10 -41.11 42.95 -37.59
N SER A 11 -41.13 41.83 -38.32
CA SER A 11 -40.04 40.92 -38.73
C SER A 11 -39.16 41.34 -39.91
N SER A 12 -38.02 40.64 -40.04
CA SER A 12 -37.41 40.08 -41.28
C SER A 12 -36.02 40.60 -41.73
N GLU A 13 -35.18 39.58 -41.93
CA GLU A 13 -33.93 39.35 -42.68
C GLU A 13 -33.06 40.47 -43.29
N LYS A 14 -31.75 40.29 -43.02
CA LYS A 14 -30.57 40.43 -43.90
C LYS A 14 -30.48 41.65 -44.83
N ALA A 15 -29.61 42.59 -44.46
CA ALA A 15 -28.40 42.98 -45.20
C ALA A 15 -27.84 44.30 -44.64
N GLY A 16 -26.53 44.37 -44.39
CA GLY A 16 -25.85 45.66 -44.19
C GLY A 16 -24.79 45.70 -43.08
N LEU A 17 -23.70 44.94 -43.21
CA LEU A 17 -22.44 45.24 -42.50
C LEU A 17 -21.32 45.48 -43.52
N ALA A 18 -21.55 46.42 -44.44
CA ALA A 18 -20.51 47.01 -45.28
C ALA A 18 -20.15 48.46 -44.84
N GLY A 19 -20.56 48.88 -43.64
CA GLY A 19 -20.50 50.28 -43.21
C GLY A 19 -19.51 50.63 -42.07
N ALA A 20 -18.82 49.66 -41.45
CA ALA A 20 -18.07 49.92 -40.21
C ALA A 20 -16.53 49.83 -40.32
N ALA A 21 -15.98 49.71 -41.53
CA ALA A 21 -14.54 49.50 -41.74
C ALA A 21 -13.67 50.78 -41.78
N GLN A 22 -14.22 51.98 -41.53
CA GLN A 22 -13.48 53.25 -41.72
C GLN A 22 -13.12 54.03 -40.44
N SER A 23 -13.19 53.47 -39.23
CA SER A 23 -12.92 54.24 -37.99
C SER A 23 -11.85 53.70 -37.03
N LEU A 24 -11.21 52.56 -37.30
CA LEU A 24 -10.36 51.89 -36.30
C LEU A 24 -8.86 52.14 -36.52
N ALA A 25 -8.44 53.39 -36.28
CA ALA A 25 -7.07 53.74 -35.86
C ALA A 25 -6.99 55.26 -35.66
N ARG A 26 -7.45 55.75 -34.50
CA ARG A 26 -6.99 57.05 -34.00
C ARG A 26 -6.32 56.81 -32.64
N PRO A 27 -5.05 57.20 -32.46
CA PRO A 27 -4.38 57.04 -31.17
C PRO A 27 -5.13 57.84 -30.10
N LEU A 28 -5.36 57.22 -28.94
CA LEU A 28 -6.04 57.81 -27.77
C LEU A 28 -5.37 59.12 -27.29
N THR A 29 -4.14 59.40 -27.72
CA THR A 29 -3.29 60.48 -27.24
C THR A 29 -3.63 61.88 -27.74
N ARG A 30 -4.53 62.09 -28.73
CA ARG A 30 -4.80 63.44 -29.26
C ARG A 30 -5.86 64.26 -28.51
N ARG A 31 -6.54 63.71 -27.49
CA ARG A 31 -7.49 64.46 -26.64
C ARG A 31 -6.95 64.87 -25.26
N LEU A 32 -5.69 64.59 -24.94
CA LEU A 32 -5.13 64.79 -23.59
C LEU A 32 -3.82 65.61 -23.55
N LYS A 33 -3.63 66.57 -24.46
CA LYS A 33 -2.62 67.62 -24.26
C LYS A 33 -3.26 68.83 -23.58
N GLY A 34 -3.05 68.94 -22.27
CA GLY A 34 -3.30 70.15 -21.52
C GLY A 34 -4.34 70.03 -20.40
N ARG A 35 -4.13 69.13 -19.44
CA ARG A 35 -4.57 69.24 -18.03
C ARG A 35 -3.98 68.06 -17.24
N ARG A 36 -3.65 68.30 -15.97
CA ARG A 36 -3.06 67.35 -15.00
C ARG A 36 -3.60 65.92 -15.19
N ARG A 37 -2.73 64.90 -15.21
CA ARG A 37 -3.08 63.47 -15.31
C ARG A 37 -4.11 63.09 -14.23
N SER A 38 -5.38 63.04 -14.58
CA SER A 38 -6.41 62.29 -13.84
C SER A 38 -6.48 60.89 -14.43
N GLU A 39 -6.54 59.85 -13.60
CA GLU A 39 -6.70 58.47 -14.05
C GLU A 39 -7.90 58.32 -15.01
N PRO A 40 -7.78 57.49 -16.07
CA PRO A 40 -8.90 57.23 -16.99
C PRO A 40 -10.08 56.64 -16.21
N ARG A 41 -11.30 57.14 -16.47
CA ARG A 41 -12.49 56.66 -15.78
C ARG A 41 -12.74 55.20 -16.18
N GLN A 42 -13.15 54.37 -15.22
CA GLN A 42 -13.49 52.96 -15.41
C GLN A 42 -14.36 52.70 -16.67
N ALA A 43 -15.34 53.57 -16.93
CA ALA A 43 -16.21 53.46 -18.11
C ALA A 43 -15.45 53.53 -19.46
N ASP A 44 -14.36 54.29 -19.55
CA ASP A 44 -13.56 54.42 -20.76
C ASP A 44 -12.70 53.16 -21.00
N LEU A 45 -12.17 52.55 -19.93
CA LEU A 45 -11.41 51.30 -20.00
C LEU A 45 -12.30 50.13 -20.42
N VAL A 46 -13.50 50.03 -19.84
CA VAL A 46 -14.49 48.99 -20.18
C VAL A 46 -14.94 49.15 -21.62
N ARG A 47 -15.18 50.38 -22.09
CA ARG A 47 -15.51 50.63 -23.49
C ARG A 47 -14.39 50.18 -24.42
N ALA A 48 -13.13 50.50 -24.10
CA ALA A 48 -11.98 50.08 -24.90
C ALA A 48 -11.83 48.56 -24.98
N VAL A 49 -12.05 47.83 -23.87
CA VAL A 49 -12.07 46.35 -23.88
C VAL A 49 -13.20 45.82 -24.76
N LYS A 50 -14.44 46.32 -24.60
CA LYS A 50 -15.61 45.85 -25.38
C LYS A 50 -15.49 46.15 -26.88
N GLU A 51 -14.96 47.32 -27.24
CA GLU A 51 -14.83 47.74 -28.64
C GLU A 51 -13.58 47.18 -29.34
N SER A 52 -12.67 46.54 -28.60
CA SER A 52 -11.43 45.97 -29.16
C SER A 52 -11.64 44.78 -30.08
N GLY A 53 -12.76 44.05 -29.93
CA GLY A 53 -12.97 42.75 -30.59
C GLY A 53 -12.06 41.62 -30.07
N LEU A 54 -11.25 41.88 -29.03
CA LEU A 54 -10.30 40.94 -28.43
C LEU A 54 -10.72 40.45 -27.04
N PHE A 55 -11.98 40.68 -26.66
CA PHE A 55 -12.57 40.21 -25.42
C PHE A 55 -13.84 39.41 -25.72
N ASP A 56 -13.87 38.13 -25.33
CA ASP A 56 -15.06 37.27 -25.45
C ASP A 56 -15.72 37.11 -24.06
N PRO A 57 -16.84 37.80 -23.80
CA PRO A 57 -17.50 37.75 -22.50
C PRO A 57 -18.06 36.36 -22.15
N ALA A 58 -18.53 35.60 -23.14
CA ALA A 58 -19.11 34.28 -22.92
C ALA A 58 -18.01 33.26 -22.62
N TRP A 59 -16.90 33.32 -23.34
CA TRP A 59 -15.73 32.49 -23.06
C TRP A 59 -15.11 32.82 -21.71
N TYR A 60 -14.92 34.11 -21.41
CA TYR A 60 -14.32 34.56 -20.16
C TYR A 60 -15.09 34.06 -18.94
N ALA A 61 -16.43 34.16 -18.98
CA ALA A 61 -17.31 33.65 -17.93
C ALA A 61 -17.24 32.12 -17.77
N ARG A 62 -17.11 31.35 -18.86
CA ARG A 62 -16.92 29.90 -18.79
C ARG A 62 -15.55 29.50 -18.25
N ARG A 63 -14.50 30.24 -18.61
CA ARG A 63 -13.12 29.96 -18.21
C ARG A 63 -12.85 30.33 -16.75
N TYR A 64 -13.52 31.37 -16.26
CA TYR A 64 -13.39 31.92 -14.91
C TYR A 64 -14.75 31.96 -14.19
N PRO A 65 -15.26 30.80 -13.73
CA PRO A 65 -16.58 30.72 -13.09
C PRO A 65 -16.70 31.52 -11.80
N ASP A 66 -15.57 31.84 -11.14
CA ASP A 66 -15.48 32.71 -9.96
C ASP A 66 -16.06 34.10 -10.21
N VAL A 67 -16.05 34.59 -11.45
CA VAL A 67 -16.59 35.91 -11.83
C VAL A 67 -18.11 35.88 -11.97
N VAL A 68 -18.70 34.72 -12.31
CA VAL A 68 -20.15 34.57 -12.56
C VAL A 68 -20.95 34.51 -11.24
N GLY A 69 -20.33 34.04 -10.15
CA GLY A 69 -20.96 33.93 -8.83
C GLY A 69 -21.31 35.26 -8.16
N GLU A 70 -20.73 36.38 -8.61
CA GLU A 70 -20.88 37.71 -7.99
C GLU A 70 -21.76 38.69 -8.79
N GLY A 71 -22.30 38.30 -9.94
CA GLY A 71 -23.18 39.17 -10.76
C GLY A 71 -22.49 40.36 -11.44
N ILE A 72 -21.15 40.34 -11.55
CA ILE A 72 -20.35 41.40 -12.16
C ILE A 72 -20.24 41.18 -13.69
N ASP A 73 -20.39 42.24 -14.50
CA ASP A 73 -20.18 42.16 -15.95
C ASP A 73 -18.73 41.73 -16.27
N PRO A 74 -18.52 40.64 -17.05
CA PRO A 74 -17.18 40.10 -17.31
C PRO A 74 -16.18 41.10 -17.90
N ALA A 75 -16.62 42.03 -18.74
CA ALA A 75 -15.72 43.04 -19.33
C ALA A 75 -15.38 44.14 -18.31
N VAL A 76 -16.30 44.44 -17.38
CA VAL A 76 -16.02 45.32 -16.22
C VAL A 76 -14.96 44.67 -15.33
N HIS A 77 -15.14 43.40 -14.99
CA HIS A 77 -14.18 42.65 -14.19
C HIS A 77 -12.80 42.62 -14.86
N TYR A 78 -12.75 42.25 -16.14
CA TYR A 78 -11.48 42.15 -16.86
C TYR A 78 -10.75 43.50 -16.98
N ALA A 79 -11.46 44.57 -17.33
CA ALA A 79 -10.86 45.89 -17.52
C ALA A 79 -10.19 46.42 -16.25
N VAL A 80 -10.78 46.13 -15.07
CA VAL A 80 -10.35 46.70 -13.79
C VAL A 80 -9.42 45.77 -13.00
N HIS A 81 -9.71 44.47 -13.00
CA HIS A 81 -9.05 43.48 -12.14
C HIS A 81 -8.40 42.37 -12.97
N GLY A 82 -9.19 41.64 -13.77
CA GLY A 82 -8.76 40.42 -14.43
C GLY A 82 -7.55 40.58 -15.35
N GLY A 83 -7.43 41.71 -16.05
CA GLY A 83 -6.25 41.97 -16.88
C GLY A 83 -4.97 42.10 -16.07
N ARG A 84 -5.01 42.79 -14.92
CA ARG A 84 -3.84 42.97 -14.04
C ARG A 84 -3.38 41.68 -13.40
N GLU A 85 -4.32 40.76 -13.19
CA GLU A 85 -4.08 39.40 -12.70
C GLU A 85 -3.49 38.47 -13.78
N GLY A 86 -3.31 38.96 -15.02
CA GLY A 86 -2.82 38.15 -16.14
C GLY A 86 -3.88 37.20 -16.72
N ARG A 87 -5.16 37.36 -16.39
CA ARG A 87 -6.23 36.53 -16.97
C ARG A 87 -6.33 36.77 -18.47
N TRP A 88 -6.83 35.78 -19.20
CA TRP A 88 -6.94 35.82 -20.65
C TRP A 88 -8.28 36.48 -21.02
N PRO A 89 -8.31 37.50 -21.89
CA PRO A 89 -9.57 38.09 -22.36
C PRO A 89 -10.24 37.25 -23.46
N HIS A 90 -9.46 36.38 -24.11
CA HIS A 90 -9.85 35.60 -25.29
C HIS A 90 -8.90 34.38 -25.42
N PRO A 91 -9.34 33.24 -25.98
CA PRO A 91 -8.51 32.04 -26.13
C PRO A 91 -7.16 32.26 -26.86
N LEU A 92 -7.13 33.27 -27.73
CA LEU A 92 -5.96 33.63 -28.55
C LEU A 92 -5.10 34.78 -27.98
N PHE A 93 -5.43 35.33 -26.81
CA PHE A 93 -4.64 36.35 -26.15
C PHE A 93 -4.24 35.89 -24.74
N HIS A 94 -2.97 35.60 -24.53
CA HIS A 94 -2.45 35.02 -23.28
C HIS A 94 -1.91 36.15 -22.40
N GLY A 95 -2.76 36.65 -21.49
CA GLY A 95 -2.48 37.86 -20.70
C GLY A 95 -1.25 37.75 -19.80
N ASP A 96 -1.04 36.59 -19.19
CA ASP A 96 0.12 36.26 -18.36
C ASP A 96 1.42 36.23 -19.17
N LEU A 97 1.42 35.53 -20.31
CA LEU A 97 2.57 35.49 -21.22
C LEU A 97 2.90 36.87 -21.76
N TYR A 98 1.88 37.66 -22.09
CA TYR A 98 2.06 39.02 -22.57
C TYR A 98 2.74 39.90 -21.51
N LEU A 99 2.28 39.85 -20.25
CA LEU A 99 2.90 40.57 -19.14
C LEU A 99 4.36 40.17 -18.93
N ASP A 100 4.69 38.90 -19.14
CA ASP A 100 6.06 38.38 -18.98
C ASP A 100 6.96 38.72 -20.18
N SER A 101 6.38 38.93 -21.36
CA SER A 101 7.10 39.32 -22.59
C SER A 101 7.55 40.79 -22.60
N VAL A 102 7.01 41.63 -21.71
CA VAL A 102 7.34 43.07 -21.62
C VAL A 102 7.91 43.36 -20.23
N PRO A 103 9.24 43.60 -20.10
CA PRO A 103 9.87 43.86 -18.81
C PRO A 103 9.19 45.00 -18.03
N GLY A 104 8.89 44.76 -16.76
CA GLY A 104 8.31 45.76 -15.84
C GLY A 104 6.77 45.83 -15.84
N LEU A 105 6.09 45.35 -16.88
CA LEU A 105 4.64 45.54 -17.06
C LEU A 105 3.79 44.86 -15.96
N ARG A 106 4.25 43.69 -15.48
CA ARG A 106 3.61 42.94 -14.38
C ARG A 106 3.75 43.67 -13.04
N ALA A 107 4.92 44.24 -12.75
CA ALA A 107 5.16 44.98 -11.51
C ALA A 107 4.36 46.29 -11.43
N GLU A 108 4.06 46.89 -12.59
CA GLU A 108 3.26 48.10 -12.71
C GLU A 108 1.74 47.86 -12.62
N GLY A 109 1.29 46.59 -12.58
CA GLY A 109 -0.15 46.26 -12.52
C GLY A 109 -0.91 46.75 -13.76
N THR A 110 -0.28 46.70 -14.92
CA THR A 110 -0.86 47.17 -16.19
C THR A 110 -1.80 46.11 -16.78
N ASN A 111 -2.90 46.56 -17.39
CA ASN A 111 -3.80 45.67 -18.12
C ASN A 111 -3.17 45.31 -19.49
N PRO A 112 -2.86 44.02 -19.76
CA PRO A 112 -2.07 43.61 -20.92
C PRO A 112 -2.81 43.84 -22.23
N LEU A 113 -4.14 43.66 -22.27
CA LEU A 113 -4.91 43.90 -23.50
C LEU A 113 -4.92 45.40 -23.86
N LEU A 114 -5.12 46.28 -22.88
CA LEU A 114 -5.12 47.72 -23.13
C LEU A 114 -3.74 48.22 -23.57
N HIS A 115 -2.67 47.71 -22.94
CA HIS A 115 -1.31 48.00 -23.38
C HIS A 115 -1.05 47.45 -24.79
N TYR A 116 -1.54 46.25 -25.10
CA TYR A 116 -1.39 45.67 -26.43
C TYR A 116 -2.02 46.54 -27.52
N LEU A 117 -3.22 47.07 -27.27
CA LEU A 117 -3.93 47.94 -28.20
C LEU A 117 -3.22 49.29 -28.42
N ASP A 118 -2.61 49.86 -27.38
CA ASP A 118 -1.94 51.17 -27.47
C ASP A 118 -0.50 51.08 -28.01
N HIS A 119 0.23 50.01 -27.66
CA HIS A 119 1.66 49.88 -27.92
C HIS A 119 2.06 48.52 -28.46
N GLY A 120 1.54 47.43 -27.88
CA GLY A 120 2.04 46.07 -28.16
C GLY A 120 1.90 45.62 -29.62
N ALA A 121 0.74 45.87 -30.23
CA ALA A 121 0.47 45.49 -31.60
C ALA A 121 1.42 46.20 -32.59
N ALA A 122 1.67 47.50 -32.37
CA ALA A 122 2.59 48.29 -33.20
C ALA A 122 4.07 47.95 -32.95
N ALA A 123 4.39 47.40 -31.77
CA ALA A 123 5.72 46.93 -31.39
C ALA A 123 6.00 45.49 -31.87
N GLY A 124 5.04 44.79 -32.46
CA GLY A 124 5.19 43.41 -32.92
C GLY A 124 5.21 42.38 -31.77
N ILE A 125 4.74 42.75 -30.58
CA ILE A 125 4.71 41.83 -29.44
C ILE A 125 3.65 40.75 -29.69
N ARG A 126 4.00 39.49 -29.41
CA ARG A 126 3.13 38.34 -29.69
C ARG A 126 2.00 38.23 -28.65
N PRO A 127 0.73 38.14 -29.06
CA PRO A 127 -0.41 37.94 -28.14
C PRO A 127 -0.53 36.48 -27.66
N ASN A 128 0.09 35.54 -28.38
CA ASN A 128 0.21 34.13 -27.99
C ASN A 128 1.46 33.52 -28.67
N PRO A 129 1.94 32.33 -28.25
CA PRO A 129 3.17 31.73 -28.78
C PRO A 129 3.17 31.40 -30.28
N LEU A 130 2.00 31.26 -30.91
CA LEU A 130 1.86 30.72 -32.27
C LEU A 130 1.33 31.75 -33.28
N PHE A 131 1.14 32.99 -32.84
CA PHE A 131 0.86 34.11 -33.72
C PHE A 131 2.09 35.01 -33.82
N ASP A 132 2.60 35.19 -35.03
CA ASP A 132 3.74 36.06 -35.32
C ASP A 132 3.25 37.32 -36.08
N PRO A 133 3.16 38.49 -35.41
CA PRO A 133 2.63 39.71 -36.02
C PRO A 133 3.43 40.20 -37.23
N ASP A 134 4.76 40.10 -37.20
CA ASP A 134 5.64 40.61 -38.24
C ASP A 134 5.58 39.69 -39.48
N TRP A 135 5.62 38.38 -39.26
CA TRP A 135 5.47 37.39 -40.32
C TRP A 135 4.08 37.48 -40.96
N TYR A 136 3.02 37.52 -40.14
CA TYR A 136 1.65 37.59 -40.62
C TYR A 136 1.42 38.87 -41.44
N ALA A 137 1.89 40.02 -40.96
CA ALA A 137 1.75 41.28 -41.67
C ALA A 137 2.51 41.30 -43.01
N THR A 138 3.72 40.75 -43.03
CA THR A 138 4.51 40.61 -44.26
C THR A 138 3.82 39.67 -45.25
N ARG A 139 3.25 38.56 -44.77
CA ARG A 139 2.66 37.52 -45.60
C ARG A 139 1.29 37.89 -46.17
N TYR A 140 0.46 38.57 -45.39
CA TYR A 140 -0.96 38.79 -45.70
C TYR A 140 -1.38 40.26 -45.80
N LEU A 141 -0.61 41.19 -45.22
CA LEU A 141 -0.97 42.62 -45.14
C LEU A 141 -0.06 43.56 -45.93
N GLY A 142 0.90 43.04 -46.67
CA GLY A 142 1.75 43.80 -47.59
C GLY A 142 3.04 44.36 -46.99
N GLY A 143 3.37 44.04 -45.73
CA GLY A 143 4.61 44.47 -45.09
C GLY A 143 4.51 44.61 -43.57
N VAL A 144 5.67 44.59 -42.89
CA VAL A 144 5.78 44.64 -41.43
C VAL A 144 5.22 45.95 -40.83
N GLU A 145 5.17 47.03 -41.60
CA GLU A 145 4.58 48.31 -41.20
C GLU A 145 3.08 48.20 -40.87
N ASN A 146 2.42 47.14 -41.34
CA ASN A 146 1.00 46.86 -41.08
C ASN A 146 0.76 45.93 -39.87
N ARG A 147 1.80 45.58 -39.09
CA ARG A 147 1.68 44.66 -37.94
C ARG A 147 0.68 45.09 -36.87
N ALA A 148 0.44 46.39 -36.71
CA ALA A 148 -0.53 46.91 -35.74
C ALA A 148 -1.97 46.40 -35.97
N ARG A 149 -2.33 46.00 -37.21
CA ARG A 149 -3.64 45.41 -37.53
C ARG A 149 -3.59 43.89 -37.76
N ALA A 150 -2.42 43.26 -37.68
CA ALA A 150 -2.22 41.84 -38.03
C ALA A 150 -3.11 40.89 -37.22
N PHE A 151 -3.13 41.05 -35.90
CA PHE A 151 -3.89 40.15 -35.04
C PHE A 151 -5.40 40.32 -35.21
N SER A 152 -5.88 41.55 -35.41
CA SER A 152 -7.30 41.81 -35.69
C SER A 152 -7.73 41.26 -37.05
N ASP A 153 -6.88 41.39 -38.07
CA ASP A 153 -7.13 40.80 -39.40
C ASP A 153 -7.17 39.26 -39.33
N PHE A 154 -6.23 38.63 -38.62
CA PHE A 154 -6.21 37.18 -38.39
C PHE A 154 -7.50 36.64 -37.76
N LEU A 155 -8.00 37.33 -36.73
CA LEU A 155 -9.25 36.95 -36.08
C LEU A 155 -10.47 37.08 -37.00
N SER A 156 -10.43 38.02 -37.95
CA SER A 156 -11.53 38.25 -38.89
C SER A 156 -11.55 37.27 -40.08
N ARG A 157 -10.39 36.72 -40.48
CA ARG A 157 -10.27 35.79 -41.62
C ARG A 157 -10.48 34.34 -41.22
N GLY A 158 -9.89 33.91 -40.11
CA GLY A 158 -10.12 32.58 -39.51
C GLY A 158 -9.52 31.37 -40.25
N ASP A 159 -9.08 31.52 -41.50
CA ASP A 159 -8.58 30.45 -42.38
C ASP A 159 -7.11 30.61 -42.81
N THR A 160 -6.42 31.61 -42.29
CA THR A 160 -5.00 31.89 -42.58
C THR A 160 -4.06 31.25 -41.58
N ASP A 161 -2.82 30.98 -41.98
CA ASP A 161 -1.78 30.54 -41.04
C ASP A 161 -1.38 31.69 -40.09
N PRO A 162 -1.29 31.45 -38.77
CA PRO A 162 -0.91 32.48 -37.80
C PRO A 162 0.60 32.71 -37.69
N SER A 163 1.41 31.72 -38.09
CA SER A 163 2.87 31.73 -38.13
C SER A 163 3.37 30.55 -38.98
N PRO A 164 4.68 30.47 -39.30
CA PRO A 164 5.26 29.28 -39.94
C PRO A 164 5.10 27.98 -39.14
N LEU A 165 4.77 28.07 -37.86
CA LEU A 165 4.71 26.92 -36.95
C LEU A 165 3.33 26.25 -36.90
N PHE A 166 2.35 26.79 -37.63
CA PHE A 166 0.97 26.30 -37.61
C PHE A 166 0.38 26.36 -39.01
N ASP A 167 0.10 25.20 -39.59
CA ASP A 167 -0.50 25.05 -40.91
C ASP A 167 -2.01 24.86 -40.74
N THR A 168 -2.77 25.93 -40.94
CA THR A 168 -4.21 25.98 -40.72
C THR A 168 -4.95 25.04 -41.67
N ALA A 169 -4.53 24.98 -42.94
CA ALA A 169 -5.17 24.14 -43.94
C ALA A 169 -4.94 22.65 -43.64
N TRP A 170 -3.71 22.27 -43.31
CA TRP A 170 -3.36 20.92 -42.91
C TRP A 170 -4.07 20.52 -41.62
N TYR A 171 -4.06 21.37 -40.60
CA TYR A 171 -4.72 21.12 -39.31
C TYR A 171 -6.22 20.83 -39.50
N LEU A 172 -6.94 21.67 -40.25
CA LEU A 172 -8.37 21.48 -40.52
C LEU A 172 -8.67 20.27 -41.42
N SER A 173 -7.73 19.89 -42.29
CA SER A 173 -7.85 18.68 -43.10
C SER A 173 -7.67 17.40 -42.28
N ARG A 174 -6.82 17.45 -41.24
CA ARG A 174 -6.44 16.30 -40.43
C ARG A 174 -7.42 16.02 -39.30
N TYR A 175 -8.03 17.06 -38.73
CA TYR A 175 -8.91 16.96 -37.56
C TYR A 175 -10.36 17.36 -37.92
N PRO A 176 -11.25 16.38 -38.20
CA PRO A 176 -12.62 16.64 -38.62
C PRO A 176 -13.46 17.38 -37.57
N ASP A 177 -13.17 17.20 -36.29
CA ASP A 177 -13.79 17.90 -35.16
C ASP A 177 -13.42 19.40 -35.16
N ALA A 178 -12.15 19.73 -35.43
CA ALA A 178 -11.70 21.11 -35.61
C ALA A 178 -12.43 21.78 -36.78
N ARG A 179 -12.64 21.06 -37.88
CA ARG A 179 -13.41 21.51 -39.03
C ARG A 179 -14.89 21.68 -38.71
N ALA A 180 -15.48 20.77 -37.94
CA ALA A 180 -16.89 20.81 -37.55
C ALA A 180 -17.19 21.95 -36.55
N ALA A 181 -16.23 22.33 -35.71
CA ALA A 181 -16.35 23.43 -34.76
C ALA A 181 -16.57 24.81 -35.45
N GLY A 182 -16.19 24.95 -36.72
CA GLY A 182 -16.54 26.10 -37.56
C GLY A 182 -15.92 27.45 -37.13
N GLY A 183 -14.85 27.43 -36.34
CA GLY A 183 -14.15 28.62 -35.83
C GLY A 183 -12.66 28.66 -36.21
N ASN A 184 -11.90 29.58 -35.63
CA ASN A 184 -10.47 29.73 -35.90
C ASN A 184 -9.69 28.46 -35.48
N ALA A 185 -8.89 27.90 -36.39
CA ALA A 185 -8.15 26.66 -36.18
C ALA A 185 -7.17 26.72 -34.98
N LEU A 186 -6.53 27.88 -34.78
CA LEU A 186 -5.63 28.09 -33.65
C LEU A 186 -6.39 28.15 -32.32
N SER A 187 -7.63 28.68 -32.31
CA SER A 187 -8.48 28.67 -31.11
C SER A 187 -8.83 27.23 -30.74
N HIS A 188 -9.28 26.44 -31.71
CA HIS A 188 -9.58 25.02 -31.49
C HIS A 188 -8.36 24.27 -30.95
N PHE A 189 -7.17 24.54 -31.49
CA PHE A 189 -5.94 23.95 -31.00
C PHE A 189 -5.67 24.28 -29.53
N PHE A 190 -5.79 25.53 -29.10
CA PHE A 190 -5.54 25.87 -27.69
C PHE A 190 -6.60 25.33 -26.72
N GLU A 191 -7.86 25.22 -27.15
CA GLU A 191 -8.97 24.82 -26.28
C GLU A 191 -9.12 23.30 -26.15
N THR A 192 -8.95 22.62 -27.29
CA THR A 192 -9.27 21.20 -27.48
C THR A 192 -8.06 20.43 -27.99
N GLY A 193 -7.49 20.85 -29.14
CA GLY A 193 -6.46 20.08 -29.84
C GLY A 193 -5.21 19.80 -28.99
N ARG A 194 -4.74 20.75 -28.19
CA ARG A 194 -3.59 20.57 -27.30
C ARG A 194 -3.82 19.49 -26.25
N LYS A 195 -5.04 19.37 -25.72
CA LYS A 195 -5.39 18.33 -24.73
C LYS A 195 -5.47 16.94 -25.36
N GLN A 196 -5.88 16.89 -26.63
CA GLN A 196 -5.99 15.67 -27.42
C GLN A 196 -4.67 15.31 -28.13
N GLY A 197 -3.60 16.09 -27.93
CA GLY A 197 -2.30 15.85 -28.53
C GLY A 197 -2.26 16.11 -30.04
N TYR A 198 -3.11 17.00 -30.57
CA TYR A 198 -3.13 17.31 -31.99
C TYR A 198 -1.84 18.01 -32.40
N LEU A 199 -1.28 17.59 -33.52
CA LEU A 199 -0.13 18.21 -34.17
C LEU A 199 -0.55 19.45 -34.97
N ARG A 200 0.39 20.34 -35.24
CA ARG A 200 0.11 21.67 -35.80
C ARG A 200 0.52 21.84 -37.26
N ASN A 201 1.40 20.97 -37.75
CA ASN A 201 1.91 21.05 -39.11
C ASN A 201 2.44 19.67 -39.60
N PRO A 202 2.69 19.52 -40.91
CA PRO A 202 3.22 18.29 -41.51
C PRO A 202 4.62 17.88 -41.01
N GLU A 203 5.48 18.81 -40.60
CA GLU A 203 6.85 18.52 -40.14
C GLU A 203 6.83 17.84 -38.76
N GLU A 204 5.97 18.31 -37.86
CA GLU A 204 5.71 17.63 -36.57
C GLU A 204 5.13 16.23 -36.78
N PHE A 205 4.27 16.06 -37.78
CA PHE A 205 3.72 14.77 -38.16
C PHE A 205 4.77 13.81 -38.73
N ALA A 206 5.70 14.31 -39.53
CA ALA A 206 6.83 13.52 -40.02
C ALA A 206 7.74 13.06 -38.88
N GLY A 207 7.98 13.92 -37.87
CA GLY A 207 8.71 13.57 -36.64
C GLY A 207 8.01 12.48 -35.81
N LEU A 208 6.69 12.58 -35.66
CA LEU A 208 5.88 11.54 -35.02
C LEU A 208 5.99 10.20 -35.74
N SER A 209 5.85 10.18 -37.08
CA SER A 209 5.94 8.96 -37.88
C SER A 209 7.29 8.26 -37.69
N ARG A 210 8.39 9.02 -37.66
CA ARG A 210 9.74 8.48 -37.42
C ARG A 210 9.84 7.80 -36.05
N HIS A 211 9.39 8.45 -34.97
CA HIS A 211 9.48 7.89 -33.61
C HIS A 211 8.56 6.68 -33.42
N VAL A 212 7.36 6.72 -34.00
CA VAL A 212 6.43 5.58 -34.03
C VAL A 212 7.07 4.39 -34.74
N ASP A 213 7.70 4.61 -35.90
CA ASP A 213 8.40 3.55 -36.63
C ASP A 213 9.59 3.00 -35.86
N LEU A 214 10.38 3.87 -35.22
CA LEU A 214 11.53 3.48 -34.40
C LEU A 214 11.11 2.56 -33.24
N ILE A 215 10.10 2.96 -32.47
CA ILE A 215 9.60 2.18 -31.33
C ILE A 215 8.91 0.89 -31.80
N ARG A 216 8.15 0.95 -32.90
CA ARG A 216 7.47 -0.23 -33.43
C ARG A 216 8.47 -1.30 -33.88
N ARG A 217 9.57 -0.90 -34.53
CA ARG A 217 10.62 -1.82 -35.00
C ARG A 217 11.43 -2.43 -33.85
N SER A 218 11.57 -1.74 -32.73
CA SER A 218 12.32 -2.26 -31.58
C SER A 218 11.55 -3.29 -30.75
N GLY A 219 10.22 -3.37 -30.90
CA GLY A 219 9.37 -4.25 -30.10
C GLY A 219 9.19 -3.79 -28.65
N LEU A 220 9.68 -2.61 -28.29
CA LEU A 220 9.69 -2.09 -26.90
C LEU A 220 8.43 -1.32 -26.50
N PHE A 221 7.31 -1.64 -27.14
CA PHE A 221 6.00 -1.08 -26.81
C PHE A 221 4.95 -2.18 -26.77
N ASP A 222 4.36 -2.39 -25.59
CA ASP A 222 3.25 -3.31 -25.38
C ASP A 222 1.96 -2.51 -25.24
N ALA A 223 1.12 -2.57 -26.28
CA ALA A 223 -0.13 -1.82 -26.33
C ALA A 223 -1.14 -2.24 -25.25
N ALA A 224 -1.15 -3.52 -24.85
CA ALA A 224 -2.06 -3.99 -23.81
C ALA A 224 -1.60 -3.52 -22.43
N PHE A 225 -0.29 -3.64 -22.15
CA PHE A 225 0.32 -3.14 -20.93
C PHE A 225 0.18 -1.61 -20.78
N TYR A 226 0.37 -0.88 -21.88
CA TYR A 226 0.27 0.58 -21.87
C TYR A 226 -1.16 1.08 -21.61
N ARG A 227 -2.18 0.43 -22.17
CA ARG A 227 -3.60 0.78 -21.94
C ARG A 227 -3.99 0.65 -20.47
N ASP A 228 -3.55 -0.41 -19.80
CA ASP A 228 -3.83 -0.63 -18.37
C ASP A 228 -3.29 0.51 -17.50
N ARG A 229 -2.12 1.06 -17.85
CA ARG A 229 -1.47 2.17 -17.12
C ARG A 229 -1.94 3.55 -17.55
N CYS A 230 -2.55 3.67 -18.73
CA CYS A 230 -3.06 4.94 -19.25
C CYS A 230 -4.41 4.75 -19.94
N PRO A 231 -5.51 4.58 -19.17
CA PRO A 231 -6.86 4.40 -19.73
C PRO A 231 -7.30 5.58 -20.62
N GLU A 232 -6.79 6.79 -20.37
CA GLU A 232 -7.01 7.99 -21.18
C GLU A 232 -6.58 7.82 -22.65
N ALA A 233 -5.67 6.88 -22.95
CA ALA A 233 -5.26 6.61 -24.33
C ALA A 233 -6.45 6.14 -25.20
N GLU A 234 -7.42 5.43 -24.63
CA GLU A 234 -8.57 4.90 -25.37
C GLU A 234 -9.55 5.99 -25.82
N THR A 235 -9.64 7.09 -25.07
CA THR A 235 -10.55 8.20 -25.38
C THR A 235 -9.89 9.29 -26.23
N SER A 236 -8.59 9.14 -26.53
CA SER A 236 -7.81 10.12 -27.30
C SER A 236 -8.04 10.09 -28.82
N GLY A 237 -8.56 8.97 -29.35
CA GLY A 237 -8.70 8.74 -30.79
C GLY A 237 -7.39 8.45 -31.54
N LEU A 238 -6.26 8.37 -30.82
CA LEU A 238 -4.96 7.96 -31.34
C LEU A 238 -4.71 6.47 -31.08
N GLU A 239 -3.92 5.81 -31.93
CA GLU A 239 -3.41 4.47 -31.59
C GLU A 239 -2.53 4.55 -30.33
N PRO A 240 -2.51 3.52 -29.45
CA PRO A 240 -1.79 3.59 -28.18
C PRO A 240 -0.32 4.00 -28.29
N LEU A 241 0.37 3.56 -29.34
CA LEU A 241 1.77 3.92 -29.60
C LEU A 241 1.92 5.39 -30.01
N GLU A 242 0.98 5.92 -30.80
CA GLU A 242 0.97 7.33 -31.19
C GLU A 242 0.71 8.21 -29.95
N HIS A 243 -0.26 7.83 -29.13
CA HIS A 243 -0.52 8.48 -27.85
C HIS A 243 0.70 8.43 -26.92
N TYR A 244 1.43 7.30 -26.89
CA TYR A 244 2.66 7.19 -26.12
C TYR A 244 3.73 8.18 -26.58
N VAL A 245 4.01 8.23 -27.89
CA VAL A 245 5.03 9.16 -28.42
C VAL A 245 4.63 10.62 -28.15
N MET A 246 3.34 10.94 -28.26
CA MET A 246 2.82 12.29 -28.13
C MET A 246 2.68 12.78 -26.69
N ALA A 247 2.37 11.89 -25.75
CA ALA A 247 2.05 12.28 -24.37
C ALA A 247 2.59 11.30 -23.33
N GLY A 248 2.41 10.00 -23.55
CA GLY A 248 2.78 8.97 -22.57
C GLY A 248 4.25 8.98 -22.17
N GLY A 249 5.15 9.08 -23.15
CA GLY A 249 6.60 9.08 -22.91
C GLY A 249 7.05 10.31 -22.14
N TYR A 250 6.52 11.49 -22.47
CA TYR A 250 6.81 12.73 -21.75
C TYR A 250 6.28 12.71 -20.31
N ARG A 251 5.14 12.03 -20.09
CA ARG A 251 4.57 11.76 -18.75
C ARG A 251 5.25 10.60 -18.02
N ARG A 252 6.30 9.99 -18.61
CA ARG A 252 7.01 8.82 -18.07
C ARG A 252 6.08 7.66 -17.72
N THR A 253 5.04 7.46 -18.51
CA THR A 253 4.23 6.24 -18.43
C THR A 253 5.03 5.07 -18.99
N ALA A 254 5.10 3.94 -18.28
CA ALA A 254 5.87 2.78 -18.74
C ALA A 254 5.29 2.18 -20.03
N PRO A 255 6.06 2.07 -21.13
CA PRO A 255 5.60 1.54 -22.42
C PRO A 255 5.64 0.01 -22.49
N HIS A 256 6.43 -0.64 -21.63
CA HIS A 256 6.70 -2.08 -21.65
C HIS A 256 7.16 -2.55 -20.26
N PRO A 257 6.85 -3.80 -19.82
CA PRO A 257 7.27 -4.32 -18.51
C PRO A 257 8.79 -4.26 -18.23
N LEU A 258 9.61 -4.30 -19.27
CA LEU A 258 11.08 -4.26 -19.19
C LEU A 258 11.70 -2.87 -19.40
N PHE A 259 10.88 -1.82 -19.54
CA PHE A 259 11.37 -0.45 -19.68
C PHE A 259 10.73 0.44 -18.61
N ASP A 260 11.54 0.87 -17.65
CA ASP A 260 11.13 1.75 -16.56
C ASP A 260 11.57 3.19 -16.89
N PRO A 261 10.66 4.08 -17.30
CA PRO A 261 11.00 5.43 -17.74
C PRO A 261 11.47 6.34 -16.60
N ASP A 262 11.04 6.11 -15.36
CA ASP A 262 11.50 6.87 -14.19
C ASP A 262 12.91 6.44 -13.80
N TRP A 263 13.15 5.13 -13.81
CA TRP A 263 14.49 4.57 -13.65
C TRP A 263 15.47 5.07 -14.70
N TYR A 264 15.06 5.05 -15.97
CA TYR A 264 15.89 5.49 -17.07
C TYR A 264 16.20 6.99 -16.98
N ALA A 265 15.19 7.82 -16.67
CA ALA A 265 15.38 9.25 -16.47
C ALA A 265 16.28 9.57 -15.26
N ALA A 266 16.37 8.69 -14.25
CA ALA A 266 17.32 8.85 -13.15
C ALA A 266 18.80 8.72 -13.60
N GLN A 267 19.05 8.09 -14.75
CA GLN A 267 20.39 7.94 -15.34
C GLN A 267 20.67 8.97 -16.44
N ALA A 268 19.68 9.28 -17.28
CA ALA A 268 19.84 10.16 -18.44
C ALA A 268 19.59 11.63 -18.10
N ALA A 269 20.67 12.41 -17.92
CA ALA A 269 20.57 13.85 -17.61
C ALA A 269 19.80 14.65 -18.67
N ALA A 270 19.98 14.34 -19.95
CA ALA A 270 19.27 14.98 -21.07
C ALA A 270 17.75 14.76 -20.99
N VAL A 271 17.29 13.57 -20.59
CA VAL A 271 15.85 13.27 -20.39
C VAL A 271 15.26 14.10 -19.23
N ARG A 272 16.05 14.40 -18.19
CA ARG A 272 15.60 15.25 -17.08
C ARG A 272 15.60 16.73 -17.41
N ALA A 273 16.63 17.20 -18.11
CA ALA A 273 16.82 18.63 -18.42
C ALA A 273 15.90 19.08 -19.55
N ASP A 274 15.82 18.30 -20.63
CA ASP A 274 15.16 18.69 -21.88
C ASP A 274 13.76 18.05 -22.04
N SER A 275 13.28 17.33 -21.01
CA SER A 275 11.99 16.64 -21.00
C SER A 275 11.78 15.76 -22.23
N LEU A 276 12.81 14.99 -22.63
CA LEU A 276 12.74 14.10 -23.79
C LEU A 276 11.89 12.86 -23.51
N ASN A 277 11.37 12.24 -24.57
CA ASN A 277 10.72 10.93 -24.47
C ASN A 277 11.79 9.87 -24.07
N PRO A 278 11.67 9.23 -22.89
CA PRO A 278 12.70 8.32 -22.36
C PRO A 278 13.02 7.14 -23.28
N LEU A 279 11.99 6.52 -23.88
CA LEU A 279 12.19 5.34 -24.74
C LEU A 279 12.83 5.74 -26.07
N VAL A 280 12.42 6.87 -26.66
CA VAL A 280 13.06 7.38 -27.89
C VAL A 280 14.54 7.67 -27.62
N HIS A 281 14.84 8.37 -26.53
CA HIS A 281 16.22 8.64 -26.14
C HIS A 281 17.02 7.35 -25.90
N TYR A 282 16.43 6.33 -25.25
CA TYR A 282 17.10 5.04 -25.06
C TYR A 282 17.45 4.36 -26.40
N LEU A 283 16.51 4.38 -27.34
CA LEU A 283 16.69 3.76 -28.66
C LEU A 283 17.73 4.49 -29.52
N GLU A 284 17.81 5.81 -29.43
CA GLU A 284 18.71 6.62 -30.27
C GLU A 284 20.10 6.83 -29.65
N HIS A 285 20.20 6.91 -28.32
CA HIS A 285 21.43 7.30 -27.62
C HIS A 285 21.73 6.41 -26.42
N GLY A 286 20.74 6.19 -25.55
CA GLY A 286 20.94 5.57 -24.25
C GLY A 286 21.57 4.18 -24.27
N ALA A 287 21.14 3.33 -25.19
CA ALA A 287 21.72 2.00 -25.34
C ALA A 287 23.22 2.07 -25.70
N ALA A 288 23.61 2.99 -26.59
CA ALA A 288 25.00 3.18 -26.99
C ALA A 288 25.86 3.78 -25.87
N GLU A 289 25.27 4.59 -25.00
CA GLU A 289 25.91 5.13 -23.79
C GLU A 289 26.02 4.10 -22.65
N GLY A 290 25.42 2.93 -22.84
CA GLY A 290 25.36 1.86 -21.85
C GLY A 290 24.47 2.19 -20.65
N LEU A 291 23.40 2.96 -20.86
CA LEU A 291 22.40 3.29 -19.83
C LEU A 291 21.35 2.19 -19.71
N ASP A 292 20.99 1.82 -18.48
CA ASP A 292 20.11 0.67 -18.24
C ASP A 292 18.63 1.02 -18.38
N PRO A 293 17.84 0.23 -19.15
CA PRO A 293 16.41 0.47 -19.35
C PRO A 293 15.55 0.13 -18.12
N GLY A 294 16.12 -0.56 -17.13
CA GLY A 294 15.45 -0.95 -15.90
C GLY A 294 16.37 -1.72 -14.95
N PRO A 295 15.90 -2.05 -13.73
CA PRO A 295 16.75 -2.58 -12.64
C PRO A 295 17.31 -3.99 -12.86
N TRP A 296 16.80 -4.75 -13.84
CA TRP A 296 17.17 -6.15 -14.09
C TRP A 296 17.92 -6.38 -15.40
N PHE A 297 18.16 -5.31 -16.16
CA PHE A 297 18.89 -5.36 -17.42
C PHE A 297 20.18 -4.55 -17.29
N ASP A 298 21.32 -5.18 -17.60
CA ASP A 298 22.64 -4.55 -17.59
C ASP A 298 23.10 -4.37 -19.03
N THR A 299 22.98 -3.15 -19.54
CA THR A 299 23.19 -2.82 -20.96
C THR A 299 24.63 -3.02 -21.37
N ARG A 300 25.59 -2.62 -20.53
CA ARG A 300 27.02 -2.75 -20.81
C ARG A 300 27.43 -4.21 -20.81
N TRP A 301 27.12 -4.92 -19.73
CA TRP A 301 27.44 -6.34 -19.63
C TRP A 301 26.77 -7.15 -20.73
N TYR A 302 25.50 -6.88 -21.06
CA TYR A 302 24.79 -7.59 -22.12
C TYR A 302 25.46 -7.37 -23.47
N THR A 303 25.81 -6.12 -23.78
CA THR A 303 26.50 -5.77 -25.04
C THR A 303 27.85 -6.46 -25.12
N GLU A 304 28.65 -6.40 -24.05
CA GLU A 304 29.95 -7.06 -23.94
C GLU A 304 29.86 -8.59 -23.92
N THR A 305 28.70 -9.17 -23.59
CA THR A 305 28.56 -10.64 -23.51
C THR A 305 28.00 -11.22 -24.81
N TYR A 306 27.05 -10.55 -25.44
CA TYR A 306 26.25 -11.12 -26.53
C TYR A 306 26.35 -10.35 -27.85
N LEU A 307 26.86 -9.11 -27.86
CA LEU A 307 26.87 -8.23 -29.04
C LEU A 307 28.28 -7.78 -29.47
N LEU A 308 29.34 -8.39 -28.93
CA LEU A 308 30.74 -8.04 -29.24
C LEU A 308 31.11 -8.13 -30.73
N ASP A 309 30.51 -9.08 -31.46
CA ASP A 309 30.89 -9.41 -32.85
C ASP A 309 29.99 -8.74 -33.91
N ASP A 310 28.95 -8.00 -33.50
CA ASP A 310 27.99 -7.41 -34.44
C ASP A 310 28.28 -5.91 -34.64
N ALA A 311 28.81 -5.57 -35.82
CA ALA A 311 29.13 -4.19 -36.21
C ALA A 311 27.88 -3.33 -36.47
N ALA A 312 26.66 -3.86 -36.29
CA ALA A 312 25.41 -3.20 -36.63
C ALA A 312 24.56 -2.78 -35.43
N GLY A 313 25.14 -2.07 -34.45
CA GLY A 313 24.40 -1.12 -33.57
C GLY A 313 23.06 -1.60 -33.00
N GLN A 314 22.91 -2.90 -32.72
CA GLN A 314 21.62 -3.48 -32.35
C GLN A 314 21.30 -3.09 -30.92
N ASN A 315 20.06 -2.64 -30.67
CA ASN A 315 19.67 -2.24 -29.32
C ASN A 315 19.66 -3.49 -28.38
N PRO A 316 20.39 -3.48 -27.25
CA PRO A 316 20.57 -4.65 -26.39
C PRO A 316 19.27 -5.23 -25.84
N LEU A 317 18.35 -4.37 -25.38
CA LEU A 317 17.07 -4.83 -24.85
C LEU A 317 16.16 -5.37 -25.96
N ALA A 318 16.17 -4.77 -27.15
CA ALA A 318 15.45 -5.29 -28.31
C ALA A 318 15.99 -6.67 -28.75
N HIS A 319 17.31 -6.87 -28.73
CA HIS A 319 17.94 -8.17 -29.00
C HIS A 319 17.49 -9.23 -27.97
N PHE A 320 17.51 -8.89 -26.68
CA PHE A 320 17.03 -9.79 -25.63
C PHE A 320 15.56 -10.18 -25.79
N LEU A 321 14.70 -9.22 -26.19
CA LEU A 321 13.29 -9.48 -26.47
C LEU A 321 13.09 -10.42 -27.67
N ALA A 322 13.89 -10.26 -28.73
CA ALA A 322 13.84 -11.12 -29.91
C ALA A 322 14.28 -12.57 -29.59
N ASP A 323 15.30 -12.74 -28.74
CA ASP A 323 15.67 -14.07 -28.21
C ASP A 323 14.58 -14.63 -27.27
N GLY A 324 13.76 -13.77 -26.66
CA GLY A 324 12.75 -14.16 -25.69
C GLY A 324 13.35 -14.70 -24.39
N GLY A 325 14.62 -14.36 -24.10
CA GLY A 325 15.39 -14.90 -22.98
C GLY A 325 15.58 -16.42 -23.01
N ARG A 326 15.66 -17.01 -24.21
CA ARG A 326 15.86 -18.47 -24.39
C ARG A 326 17.31 -18.86 -24.21
N THR A 327 18.22 -18.03 -24.71
CA THR A 327 19.67 -18.30 -24.75
C THR A 327 20.49 -17.19 -24.12
N THR A 328 19.92 -15.98 -24.02
CA THR A 328 20.59 -14.82 -23.46
C THR A 328 20.04 -14.48 -22.08
N SER A 329 20.93 -14.04 -21.20
CA SER A 329 20.59 -13.53 -19.86
C SER A 329 20.62 -12.01 -19.88
N PRO A 330 19.72 -11.29 -19.19
CA PRO A 330 19.66 -9.83 -19.24
C PRO A 330 20.72 -9.14 -18.36
N SER A 331 21.30 -9.87 -17.41
CA SER A 331 22.38 -9.38 -16.53
C SER A 331 23.08 -10.58 -15.85
N PRO A 332 24.24 -10.39 -15.18
CA PRO A 332 24.87 -11.45 -14.36
C PRO A 332 24.00 -11.94 -13.18
N ARG A 333 22.95 -11.19 -12.86
CA ARG A 333 22.04 -11.41 -11.71
C ARG A 333 20.83 -12.25 -12.08
N PHE A 334 20.61 -12.54 -13.36
CA PHE A 334 19.44 -13.27 -13.84
C PHE A 334 19.85 -14.26 -14.92
N ASP A 335 19.79 -15.55 -14.64
CA ASP A 335 20.05 -16.62 -15.59
C ASP A 335 18.74 -17.02 -16.26
N ALA A 336 18.43 -16.41 -17.41
CA ALA A 336 17.16 -16.60 -18.09
C ALA A 336 16.95 -18.05 -18.62
N PRO A 337 17.96 -18.70 -19.24
CA PRO A 337 17.85 -20.11 -19.60
C PRO A 337 17.55 -21.02 -18.40
N TRP A 338 18.24 -20.81 -17.27
CA TRP A 338 17.97 -21.58 -16.06
C TRP A 338 16.60 -21.29 -15.47
N TYR A 339 16.20 -20.02 -15.38
CA TYR A 339 14.90 -19.59 -14.86
C TYR A 339 13.76 -20.27 -15.62
N ARG A 340 13.84 -20.24 -16.95
CA ARG A 340 12.88 -20.91 -17.84
C ARG A 340 12.81 -22.41 -17.58
N ALA A 341 13.95 -23.08 -17.41
CA ALA A 341 14.00 -24.50 -17.11
C ALA A 341 13.44 -24.83 -15.71
N ARG A 342 13.63 -23.94 -14.74
CA ARG A 342 13.22 -24.13 -13.34
C ARG A 342 11.72 -23.94 -13.11
N TYR A 343 11.07 -23.09 -13.91
CA TYR A 343 9.65 -22.73 -13.77
C TYR A 343 8.83 -23.24 -14.97
N PRO A 344 8.22 -24.44 -14.88
CA PRO A 344 7.61 -25.13 -16.02
C PRO A 344 6.55 -24.32 -16.76
N LYS A 345 5.80 -23.45 -16.07
CA LYS A 345 4.81 -22.56 -16.69
C LYS A 345 5.44 -21.58 -17.68
N VAL A 346 6.63 -21.05 -17.36
CA VAL A 346 7.37 -20.12 -18.22
C VAL A 346 7.81 -20.82 -19.49
N ALA A 347 8.36 -22.04 -19.35
CA ALA A 347 8.75 -22.87 -20.49
C ALA A 347 7.54 -23.29 -21.36
N ALA A 348 6.47 -23.78 -20.74
CA ALA A 348 5.30 -24.33 -21.43
C ALA A 348 4.50 -23.26 -22.19
N LEU A 349 4.39 -22.05 -21.62
CA LEU A 349 3.69 -20.94 -22.26
C LEU A 349 4.61 -20.06 -23.13
N GLY A 350 5.90 -20.40 -23.22
CA GLY A 350 6.87 -19.63 -24.00
C GLY A 350 7.04 -18.19 -23.52
N LEU A 351 6.80 -17.91 -22.23
CA LEU A 351 6.92 -16.56 -21.67
C LEU A 351 8.39 -16.13 -21.63
N ASN A 352 8.66 -14.83 -21.86
CA ASN A 352 9.97 -14.26 -21.62
C ASN A 352 10.29 -14.37 -20.10
N PRO A 353 11.40 -15.01 -19.68
CA PRO A 353 11.72 -15.24 -18.29
C PRO A 353 11.80 -13.98 -17.44
N LEU A 354 12.37 -12.90 -17.98
CA LEU A 354 12.49 -11.66 -17.24
C LEU A 354 11.12 -10.97 -17.12
N ILE A 355 10.27 -11.00 -18.16
CA ILE A 355 8.90 -10.46 -18.09
C ILE A 355 8.10 -11.20 -17.01
N ASP A 356 8.08 -12.54 -17.04
CA ASP A 356 7.39 -13.33 -16.00
C ASP A 356 7.94 -13.03 -14.60
N TYR A 357 9.26 -12.86 -14.47
CA TYR A 357 9.83 -12.49 -13.18
C TYR A 357 9.37 -11.10 -12.70
N VAL A 358 9.48 -10.06 -13.52
CA VAL A 358 9.11 -8.70 -13.08
C VAL A 358 7.61 -8.54 -12.86
N THR A 359 6.75 -9.27 -13.58
CA THR A 359 5.29 -9.17 -13.40
C THR A 359 4.73 -10.11 -12.33
N THR A 360 5.36 -11.27 -12.11
CA THR A 360 4.79 -12.33 -11.26
C THR A 360 5.83 -12.99 -10.35
N GLY A 361 7.02 -13.28 -10.88
CA GLY A 361 8.04 -14.05 -10.16
C GLY A 361 8.66 -13.32 -8.96
N LEU A 362 8.76 -11.99 -9.01
CA LEU A 362 9.27 -11.16 -7.94
C LEU A 362 8.36 -11.26 -6.70
N GLU A 363 7.05 -11.16 -6.90
CA GLU A 363 6.03 -11.35 -5.85
C GLU A 363 6.01 -12.78 -5.34
N ALA A 364 6.10 -13.75 -6.26
CA ALA A 364 6.11 -15.18 -5.95
C ALA A 364 7.45 -15.68 -5.36
N GLY A 365 8.43 -14.79 -5.15
CA GLY A 365 9.75 -15.10 -4.61
C GLY A 365 10.55 -16.13 -5.40
N ARG A 366 10.41 -16.12 -6.72
CA ARG A 366 11.16 -17.00 -7.62
C ARG A 366 12.64 -16.60 -7.61
N LEU A 367 13.52 -17.59 -7.62
CA LEU A 367 14.97 -17.42 -7.76
C LEU A 367 15.29 -16.97 -9.18
N THR A 368 16.30 -16.12 -9.34
CA THR A 368 16.68 -15.55 -10.65
C THR A 368 17.81 -16.32 -11.34
N ARG A 369 18.57 -17.17 -10.62
CA ARG A 369 19.72 -17.90 -11.18
C ARG A 369 20.05 -19.20 -10.43
N ARG A 370 20.86 -20.06 -11.08
CA ARG A 370 21.33 -21.32 -10.52
C ARG A 370 22.28 -21.10 -9.34
N VAL A 371 22.16 -21.93 -8.31
CA VAL A 371 23.11 -22.02 -7.20
C VAL A 371 24.01 -23.24 -7.42
N PRO A 372 25.35 -23.09 -7.48
CA PRO A 372 26.25 -24.22 -7.62
C PRO A 372 26.27 -25.07 -6.32
N GLY A 373 25.88 -26.35 -6.40
CA GLY A 373 26.05 -27.34 -5.33
C GLY A 373 24.93 -27.38 -4.27
N ALA A 374 24.01 -28.34 -4.40
CA ALA A 374 22.91 -28.68 -3.48
C ALA A 374 21.80 -27.61 -3.30
N ALA A 375 20.65 -28.04 -2.77
CA ALA A 375 19.56 -27.16 -2.35
C ALA A 375 20.11 -26.07 -1.42
N VAL A 376 19.79 -24.80 -1.66
CA VAL A 376 20.19 -23.72 -0.75
C VAL A 376 19.61 -24.05 0.62
N PRO A 377 20.42 -24.23 1.66
CA PRO A 377 19.91 -24.56 2.99
C PRO A 377 18.96 -23.47 3.47
N GLU A 378 17.83 -23.86 4.04
CA GLU A 378 16.88 -22.91 4.66
C GLU A 378 17.60 -22.15 5.78
N ALA A 379 17.16 -20.93 6.09
CA ALA A 379 17.78 -20.15 7.17
C ALA A 379 17.84 -20.91 8.52
N SER A 380 16.83 -21.77 8.75
CA SER A 380 16.65 -22.67 9.90
C SER A 380 17.63 -23.85 9.95
N ASP A 381 18.33 -24.18 8.87
CA ASP A 381 19.27 -25.30 8.85
C ASP A 381 20.55 -25.05 9.67
N ALA A 382 20.89 -23.78 9.93
CA ALA A 382 22.04 -23.39 10.75
C ALA A 382 21.81 -23.73 12.23
N ARG A 383 22.83 -24.18 12.97
CA ARG A 383 22.64 -24.50 14.40
C ARG A 383 22.29 -23.24 15.21
N LEU A 384 21.32 -23.37 16.12
CA LEU A 384 20.86 -22.30 17.00
C LEU A 384 20.76 -22.79 18.45
N SER A 385 21.16 -21.96 19.40
CA SER A 385 21.02 -22.21 20.84
C SER A 385 20.48 -20.96 21.53
N CYS A 386 19.30 -21.08 22.16
CA CYS A 386 18.74 -20.02 22.98
C CYS A 386 19.39 -20.06 24.37
N LEU A 387 20.13 -19.00 24.74
CA LEU A 387 20.83 -18.88 26.02
C LEU A 387 19.98 -18.18 27.09
N LYS A 388 19.12 -17.27 26.65
CA LYS A 388 18.24 -16.46 27.50
C LYS A 388 17.00 -16.10 26.68
N ARG A 389 15.81 -16.22 27.29
CA ARG A 389 14.55 -15.71 26.75
C ARG A 389 13.65 -15.27 27.91
N GLU A 390 13.50 -13.96 28.06
CA GLU A 390 12.58 -13.32 29.03
C GLU A 390 11.39 -12.68 28.28
N PRO A 391 10.24 -12.48 28.95
CA PRO A 391 9.10 -11.77 28.38
C PRO A 391 9.47 -10.34 27.94
N ARG A 392 8.86 -9.85 26.86
CA ARG A 392 9.11 -8.51 26.27
C ARG A 392 7.87 -7.62 26.39
N ARG A 393 8.05 -6.31 26.24
CA ARG A 393 6.98 -5.29 26.30
C ARG A 393 6.26 -5.11 24.96
N HIS A 394 6.83 -5.61 23.86
CA HIS A 394 6.30 -5.53 22.49
C HIS A 394 6.09 -4.10 21.93
N GLY A 395 6.68 -3.07 22.55
CA GLY A 395 6.77 -1.74 21.97
C GLY A 395 7.90 -1.66 20.93
N ARG A 396 9.04 -1.10 21.34
CA ARG A 396 10.28 -1.12 20.56
C ARG A 396 11.09 -2.36 20.87
N THR A 397 11.51 -3.10 19.84
CA THR A 397 12.39 -4.27 19.99
C THR A 397 13.52 -4.20 18.98
N ALA A 398 14.76 -4.47 19.38
CA ALA A 398 15.89 -4.55 18.48
C ALA A 398 16.40 -5.99 18.39
N LEU A 399 16.35 -6.55 17.18
CA LEU A 399 16.97 -7.79 16.79
C LEU A 399 18.37 -7.48 16.24
N PHE A 400 19.35 -7.55 17.12
CA PHE A 400 20.73 -7.17 16.85
C PHE A 400 21.58 -8.41 16.54
N ILE A 401 22.41 -8.36 15.49
CA ILE A 401 23.39 -9.42 15.20
C ILE A 401 24.83 -8.93 15.34
N THR A 402 25.69 -9.77 15.91
CA THR A 402 27.15 -9.55 15.93
C THR A 402 27.90 -10.79 15.48
N HIS A 403 28.98 -10.58 14.73
CA HIS A 403 29.89 -11.64 14.29
C HIS A 403 30.98 -11.92 15.33
N CYS A 404 31.14 -13.18 15.69
CA CYS A 404 31.99 -13.70 16.76
C CYS A 404 33.00 -14.74 16.23
N PRO A 405 34.06 -14.31 15.50
CA PRO A 405 34.96 -15.23 14.79
C PRO A 405 35.86 -16.08 15.69
N GLU A 406 36.31 -15.51 16.81
CA GLU A 406 37.23 -16.17 17.75
C GLU A 406 36.55 -16.49 19.09
N GLY A 407 35.22 -16.65 19.08
CA GLY A 407 34.45 -16.86 20.30
C GLY A 407 34.38 -15.62 21.20
N ARG A 408 34.68 -14.44 20.67
CA ARG A 408 34.65 -13.14 21.34
C ARG A 408 33.75 -12.15 20.60
N ILE A 409 32.90 -11.47 21.35
CA ILE A 409 32.09 -10.34 20.87
C ILE A 409 32.98 -9.09 20.79
N ARG A 410 32.77 -8.24 19.78
CA ARG A 410 33.55 -7.00 19.56
C ARG A 410 33.18 -5.93 20.58
N GLY A 411 34.19 -5.19 21.09
CA GLY A 411 34.03 -4.22 22.17
C GLY A 411 33.00 -3.11 21.94
N HIS A 412 32.85 -2.67 20.69
CA HIS A 412 31.93 -1.61 20.28
C HIS A 412 30.44 -2.02 20.28
N VAL A 413 30.13 -3.31 20.40
CA VAL A 413 28.74 -3.83 20.38
C VAL A 413 28.00 -3.45 21.66
N GLU A 414 28.67 -3.48 22.81
CA GLU A 414 28.02 -3.24 24.10
C GLU A 414 27.49 -1.80 24.27
N PRO A 415 28.24 -0.73 23.90
CA PRO A 415 27.70 0.63 23.89
C PRO A 415 26.49 0.78 22.96
N TYR A 416 26.48 0.08 21.83
CA TYR A 416 25.37 0.10 20.89
C TYR A 416 24.10 -0.53 21.50
N LEU A 417 24.23 -1.72 22.06
CA LEU A 417 23.14 -2.39 22.76
C LEU A 417 22.64 -1.54 23.93
N ARG A 418 23.55 -0.99 24.75
CA ARG A 418 23.21 -0.13 25.89
C ARG A 418 22.37 1.07 25.46
N ALA A 419 22.72 1.72 24.35
CA ALA A 419 21.97 2.87 23.86
C ALA A 419 20.52 2.52 23.50
N PHE A 420 20.27 1.36 22.90
CA PHE A 420 18.90 0.87 22.67
C PHE A 420 18.16 0.62 23.99
N ALA A 421 18.79 -0.06 24.94
CA ALA A 421 18.19 -0.37 26.25
C ALA A 421 17.84 0.90 27.05
N GLU A 422 18.74 1.89 27.08
CA GLU A 422 18.52 3.19 27.73
C GLU A 422 17.35 3.97 27.10
N ASN A 423 17.03 3.71 25.83
CA ASN A 423 15.89 4.30 25.11
C ASN A 423 14.63 3.40 25.12
N GLY A 424 14.52 2.51 26.11
CA GLY A 424 13.32 1.69 26.34
C GLY A 424 13.07 0.62 25.28
N THR A 425 14.11 0.18 24.56
CA THR A 425 14.01 -0.87 23.53
C THR A 425 14.37 -2.23 24.12
N ASP A 426 13.48 -3.22 23.95
CA ASP A 426 13.78 -4.60 24.30
C ASP A 426 14.84 -5.17 23.36
N LEU A 427 15.86 -5.82 23.92
CA LEU A 427 17.01 -6.30 23.15
C LEU A 427 16.98 -7.81 22.93
N VAL A 428 17.10 -8.21 21.67
CA VAL A 428 17.36 -9.59 21.26
C VAL A 428 18.67 -9.65 20.50
N LEU A 429 19.65 -10.34 21.07
CA LEU A 429 20.99 -10.48 20.50
C LEU A 429 21.17 -11.83 19.82
N ILE A 430 21.62 -11.81 18.57
CA ILE A 430 22.11 -12.97 17.82
C ILE A 430 23.64 -12.89 17.75
N ILE A 431 24.29 -13.91 18.29
CA ILE A 431 25.74 -14.09 18.23
C ILE A 431 26.02 -15.07 17.09
N ALA A 432 26.46 -14.56 15.94
CA ALA A 432 26.88 -15.38 14.80
C ALA A 432 28.30 -15.90 15.06
N ALA A 433 28.41 -17.17 15.43
CA ALA A 433 29.61 -17.78 15.94
C ALA A 433 30.26 -18.72 14.92
N ASP A 434 31.59 -18.56 14.75
CA ASP A 434 32.42 -19.49 13.97
C ASP A 434 32.93 -20.66 14.84
N GLN A 435 32.96 -20.46 16.17
CA GLN A 435 33.44 -21.45 17.13
C GLN A 435 32.28 -22.21 17.78
N HIS A 436 32.49 -23.48 18.12
CA HIS A 436 31.50 -24.24 18.89
C HIS A 436 31.26 -23.62 20.28
N LYS A 437 32.31 -23.12 20.94
CA LYS A 437 32.25 -22.58 22.29
C LYS A 437 32.56 -21.09 22.28
N ASN A 438 31.68 -20.28 22.84
CA ASN A 438 31.74 -18.82 22.77
C ASN A 438 31.64 -18.20 24.17
N ALA A 439 32.39 -17.14 24.42
CA ALA A 439 32.33 -16.37 25.64
C ALA A 439 31.32 -15.23 25.48
N VAL A 440 30.27 -15.23 26.31
CA VAL A 440 29.29 -14.15 26.36
C VAL A 440 29.54 -13.32 27.62
N PRO A 441 29.93 -12.03 27.51
CA PRO A 441 30.13 -11.17 28.67
C PRO A 441 28.84 -10.97 29.47
N GLN A 442 28.93 -11.01 30.81
CA GLN A 442 27.77 -10.79 31.68
C GLN A 442 27.14 -9.40 31.48
N ALA A 443 27.95 -8.39 31.14
CA ALA A 443 27.48 -7.05 30.82
C ALA A 443 26.51 -7.03 29.63
N ILE A 444 26.72 -7.88 28.63
CA ILE A 444 25.84 -7.98 27.45
C ILE A 444 24.60 -8.81 27.79
N LEU A 445 24.77 -9.94 28.49
CA LEU A 445 23.66 -10.78 28.94
C LEU A 445 22.65 -10.02 29.80
N GLY A 446 23.14 -9.11 30.66
CA GLY A 446 22.30 -8.28 31.52
C GLY A 446 21.48 -7.23 30.77
N LEU A 447 21.90 -6.81 29.57
CA LEU A 447 21.17 -5.86 28.74
C LEU A 447 20.06 -6.53 27.91
N CYS A 448 20.26 -7.79 27.51
CA CYS A 448 19.41 -8.45 26.53
C CYS A 448 18.24 -9.18 27.18
N ALA A 449 17.01 -9.00 26.68
CA ALA A 449 15.86 -9.81 27.04
C ALA A 449 15.97 -11.22 26.45
N SER A 450 16.59 -11.36 25.27
CA SER A 450 16.87 -12.66 24.68
C SER A 450 18.25 -12.72 24.04
N VAL A 451 18.92 -13.86 24.13
CA VAL A 451 20.25 -14.09 23.53
C VAL A 451 20.28 -15.44 22.84
N TYR A 452 20.62 -15.41 21.56
CA TYR A 452 20.74 -16.58 20.70
C TYR A 452 22.19 -16.71 20.22
N LEU A 453 22.73 -17.92 20.30
CA LEU A 453 24.00 -18.29 19.70
C LEU A 453 23.69 -19.08 18.41
N ARG A 454 24.13 -18.58 17.25
CA ARG A 454 23.83 -19.18 15.94
C ARG A 454 25.11 -19.47 15.17
N GLU A 455 25.15 -20.58 14.46
CA GLU A 455 26.20 -20.87 13.47
C GLU A 455 26.27 -19.75 12.42
N ASN A 456 27.48 -19.28 12.13
CA ASN A 456 27.71 -18.21 11.17
C ASN A 456 27.60 -18.72 9.72
N SER A 457 26.36 -18.85 9.24
CA SER A 457 26.02 -19.21 7.87
C SER A 457 24.91 -18.30 7.35
N GLY A 458 24.97 -17.87 6.09
CA GLY A 458 23.91 -17.08 5.46
C GLY A 458 23.88 -15.58 5.74
N PHE A 459 24.88 -15.05 6.47
CA PHE A 459 24.97 -13.64 6.89
C PHE A 459 23.73 -13.15 7.67
N ASP A 460 23.62 -11.83 7.85
CA ASP A 460 22.68 -11.18 8.77
C ASP A 460 21.21 -11.51 8.48
N PHE A 461 20.80 -11.46 7.21
CA PHE A 461 19.41 -11.76 6.83
C PHE A 461 18.99 -13.17 7.23
N ALA A 462 19.84 -14.18 7.01
CA ALA A 462 19.50 -15.55 7.37
C ALA A 462 19.45 -15.76 8.90
N ALA A 463 20.32 -15.07 9.63
CA ALA A 463 20.28 -15.09 11.09
C ALA A 463 19.03 -14.39 11.65
N TRP A 464 18.68 -13.21 11.15
CA TRP A 464 17.42 -12.53 11.50
C TRP A 464 16.22 -13.40 11.13
N ALA A 465 16.20 -13.98 9.94
CA ALA A 465 15.11 -14.84 9.50
C ALA A 465 14.94 -16.07 10.39
N HIS A 466 16.03 -16.77 10.71
CA HIS A 466 15.99 -17.92 11.61
C HIS A 466 15.40 -17.51 12.97
N VAL A 467 15.92 -16.47 13.61
CA VAL A 467 15.42 -16.07 14.94
C VAL A 467 13.98 -15.52 14.89
N LEU A 468 13.57 -14.83 13.83
CA LEU A 468 12.17 -14.40 13.67
C LEU A 468 11.19 -15.57 13.45
N LEU A 469 11.66 -16.67 12.86
CA LEU A 469 10.87 -17.89 12.71
C LEU A 469 10.82 -18.71 14.02
N GLU A 470 11.87 -18.65 14.84
CA GLU A 470 11.96 -19.34 16.15
C GLU A 470 11.33 -18.54 17.30
N ASP A 471 11.34 -17.21 17.22
CA ASP A 471 10.85 -16.28 18.24
C ASP A 471 9.79 -15.34 17.64
N THR A 472 8.64 -15.90 17.28
CA THR A 472 7.60 -15.17 16.54
C THR A 472 6.98 -14.02 17.31
N ASP A 473 7.13 -14.00 18.64
CA ASP A 473 6.74 -12.89 19.53
C ASP A 473 7.42 -11.56 19.13
N LEU A 474 8.52 -11.62 18.37
CA LEU A 474 9.19 -10.45 17.77
C LEU A 474 8.36 -9.77 16.66
N LEU A 475 7.44 -10.50 16.03
CA LEU A 475 6.55 -9.94 15.01
C LEU A 475 5.47 -9.05 15.63
N ASP A 476 5.27 -9.16 16.94
CA ASP A 476 4.31 -8.36 17.72
C ASP A 476 4.81 -7.00 18.18
N SER A 477 6.07 -6.68 17.90
CA SER A 477 6.63 -5.36 18.15
C SER A 477 5.88 -4.26 17.39
N GLU A 478 5.65 -3.11 18.04
CA GLU A 478 5.21 -1.89 17.37
C GLU A 478 6.25 -1.43 16.34
N THR A 479 7.53 -1.47 16.73
CA THR A 479 8.69 -1.26 15.85
C THR A 479 9.77 -2.28 16.16
N LEU A 480 10.13 -3.06 15.14
CA LEU A 480 11.26 -4.00 15.18
C LEU A 480 12.47 -3.40 14.45
N TYR A 481 13.57 -3.19 15.16
CA TYR A 481 14.84 -2.80 14.57
C TYR A 481 15.65 -4.03 14.17
N LEU A 482 15.98 -4.18 12.89
CA LEU A 482 17.02 -5.08 12.42
C LEU A 482 18.33 -4.30 12.36
N ALA A 483 19.31 -4.69 13.17
CA ALA A 483 20.59 -3.99 13.26
C ALA A 483 21.77 -4.96 13.36
N ASN A 484 22.95 -4.54 12.90
CA ASN A 484 24.17 -5.34 12.97
C ASN A 484 25.39 -4.54 13.47
N ASP A 485 26.52 -5.22 13.64
CA ASP A 485 27.78 -4.65 14.14
C ASP A 485 28.67 -4.00 13.06
N SER A 486 28.12 -3.72 11.87
CA SER A 486 28.85 -3.01 10.80
C SER A 486 29.08 -1.52 11.10
N LEU A 487 28.30 -0.96 12.04
CA LEU A 487 28.42 0.41 12.51
C LEU A 487 29.16 0.46 13.86
N VAL A 488 29.97 1.51 14.03
CA VAL A 488 30.57 1.91 15.29
C VAL A 488 29.78 3.10 15.83
N GLY A 489 29.34 2.99 17.08
CA GLY A 489 28.54 4.00 17.78
C GLY A 489 27.39 3.36 18.58
N PRO A 490 26.41 4.16 19.04
CA PRO A 490 26.29 5.58 18.77
C PRO A 490 27.42 6.38 19.43
N LEU A 491 27.94 7.38 18.71
CA LEU A 491 29.03 8.25 19.15
C LEU A 491 28.52 9.34 20.12
N ASP A 492 27.25 9.71 20.00
CA ASP A 492 26.57 10.68 20.86
C ASP A 492 25.20 10.12 21.29
N ARG A 493 24.86 10.30 22.57
CA ARG A 493 23.62 9.76 23.16
C ARG A 493 22.38 10.50 22.71
N ASP A 494 22.47 11.82 22.58
CA ASP A 494 21.34 12.68 22.22
C ASP A 494 21.01 12.52 20.74
N ASP A 495 22.03 12.39 19.88
CA ASP A 495 21.84 12.07 18.46
C ASP A 495 21.13 10.73 18.28
N PHE A 496 21.46 9.71 19.07
CA PHE A 496 20.80 8.41 18.99
C PHE A 496 19.36 8.44 19.51
N ALA A 497 19.09 9.14 20.62
CA ALA A 497 17.73 9.35 21.10
C ALA A 497 16.89 10.11 20.06
N GLY A 498 17.45 11.17 19.46
CA GLY A 498 16.85 11.95 18.39
C GLY A 498 16.59 11.12 17.12
N LEU A 499 17.48 10.18 16.80
CA LEU A 499 17.31 9.23 15.70
C LEU A 499 16.05 8.36 15.92
N LEU A 500 15.91 7.75 17.10
CA LEU A 500 14.75 6.90 17.40
C LEU A 500 13.44 7.71 17.44
N ALA A 501 13.48 8.94 17.95
CA ALA A 501 12.33 9.84 17.93
C ALA A 501 11.89 10.20 16.50
N LYS A 502 12.84 10.43 15.58
CA LYS A 502 12.54 10.64 14.15
C LYS A 502 11.87 9.40 13.55
N ILE A 503 12.37 8.20 13.85
CA ILE A 503 11.80 6.94 13.37
C ILE A 503 10.34 6.81 13.81
N ASP A 504 10.03 7.08 15.07
CA ASP A 504 8.65 7.03 15.58
C ASP A 504 7.73 8.00 14.85
N ALA A 505 8.19 9.23 14.61
CA ALA A 505 7.38 10.30 14.02
C ALA A 505 7.00 10.05 12.54
N PHE A 506 7.81 9.31 11.79
CA PHE A 506 7.56 9.07 10.37
C PHE A 506 6.51 7.98 10.12
N PRO A 507 5.50 8.18 9.25
CA PRO A 507 4.41 7.21 9.05
C PRO A 507 4.80 6.01 8.16
N GLU A 508 5.97 6.03 7.52
CA GLU A 508 6.44 4.96 6.64
C GLU A 508 6.60 3.63 7.39
N ALA A 509 6.24 2.54 6.71
CA ALA A 509 6.22 1.20 7.30
C ALA A 509 7.64 0.62 7.46
N VAL A 510 8.59 1.10 6.64
CA VAL A 510 10.00 0.69 6.63
C VAL A 510 10.87 1.93 6.60
N ILE A 511 11.77 2.07 7.58
CA ILE A 511 12.70 3.18 7.68
C ILE A 511 14.12 2.63 7.75
N GLY A 512 14.99 3.06 6.84
CA GLY A 512 16.43 2.79 6.89
C GLY A 512 17.19 4.06 7.23
N LEU A 513 18.42 3.92 7.74
CA LEU A 513 19.22 5.12 8.03
C LEU A 513 19.80 5.73 6.76
N ALA A 514 20.33 4.91 5.86
CA ALA A 514 20.90 5.35 4.60
C ALA A 514 20.33 4.53 3.44
N ASP A 515 20.21 5.18 2.29
CA ASP A 515 19.93 4.54 1.02
C ASP A 515 21.22 4.33 0.25
N ASN A 516 21.16 3.43 -0.71
CA ASN A 516 22.22 3.18 -1.67
C ASN A 516 21.59 3.10 -3.06
N PHE A 517 22.30 3.68 -4.03
CA PHE A 517 21.90 3.73 -5.43
C PHE A 517 22.78 2.83 -6.32
N TYR A 518 23.75 2.13 -5.73
CA TYR A 518 24.51 1.08 -6.39
C TYR A 518 23.58 -0.08 -6.74
N TYR A 519 23.55 -0.52 -8.00
CA TYR A 519 22.55 -1.41 -8.63
C TYR A 519 21.11 -0.87 -8.71
N SER A 520 20.51 -0.42 -7.60
CA SER A 520 19.15 0.16 -7.55
C SER A 520 18.94 0.98 -6.29
N HIS A 521 17.93 1.85 -6.23
CA HIS A 521 17.58 2.52 -4.98
C HIS A 521 17.01 1.53 -3.95
N HIS A 522 17.81 1.23 -2.93
CA HIS A 522 17.49 0.34 -1.81
C HIS A 522 17.95 0.93 -0.48
N LEU A 523 17.35 0.47 0.62
CA LEU A 523 17.82 0.79 1.97
C LEU A 523 18.96 -0.17 2.35
N GLN A 524 19.99 0.36 3.02
CA GLN A 524 21.09 -0.48 3.53
C GLN A 524 20.65 -1.26 4.77
N SER A 525 21.01 -2.55 4.84
CA SER A 525 20.48 -3.49 5.85
C SER A 525 21.07 -3.35 7.25
N PHE A 526 22.17 -2.62 7.43
CA PHE A 526 22.84 -2.50 8.74
C PHE A 526 21.96 -1.88 9.83
N PHE A 527 20.91 -1.17 9.44
CA PHE A 527 19.88 -0.66 10.33
C PHE A 527 18.57 -0.43 9.57
N LEU A 528 17.56 -1.22 9.88
CA LEU A 528 16.19 -1.09 9.38
C LEU A 528 15.22 -1.06 10.57
N ALA A 529 14.31 -0.09 10.59
CA ALA A 529 13.17 -0.07 11.48
C ALA A 529 11.92 -0.51 10.73
N LEU A 530 11.34 -1.64 11.14
CA LEU A 530 10.16 -2.26 10.57
C LEU A 530 8.99 -2.00 11.51
N LYS A 531 8.04 -1.16 11.08
CA LYS A 531 6.84 -0.87 11.88
C LYS A 531 5.81 -1.99 11.77
N ARG A 532 4.85 -2.03 12.69
CA ARG A 532 3.76 -3.03 12.73
C ARG A 532 3.08 -3.24 11.38
N ARG A 533 2.88 -2.18 10.58
CA ARG A 533 2.31 -2.28 9.22
C ARG A 533 3.16 -3.12 8.25
N CYS A 534 4.49 -3.07 8.36
CA CYS A 534 5.39 -3.93 7.60
C CYS A 534 5.41 -5.35 8.19
N LEU A 535 5.55 -5.48 9.51
CA LEU A 535 5.63 -6.77 10.21
C LEU A 535 4.38 -7.64 9.99
N SER A 536 3.21 -7.00 9.90
CA SER A 536 1.95 -7.67 9.58
C SER A 536 1.69 -7.82 8.09
N SER A 537 2.60 -7.43 7.19
CA SER A 537 2.39 -7.46 5.73
C SER A 537 2.76 -8.79 5.08
N TYR A 538 2.07 -9.14 3.98
CA TYR A 538 2.28 -10.40 3.28
C TYR A 538 3.65 -10.40 2.60
N ALA A 539 4.02 -9.24 2.05
CA ALA A 539 5.32 -9.01 1.43
C ALA A 539 6.46 -9.32 2.40
N PHE A 540 6.36 -8.86 3.66
CA PHE A 540 7.37 -9.14 4.68
C PHE A 540 7.42 -10.61 5.05
N SER A 541 6.28 -11.24 5.37
CA SER A 541 6.26 -12.67 5.73
C SER A 541 6.79 -13.55 4.59
N HIS A 542 6.40 -13.27 3.34
CA HIS A 542 6.87 -14.02 2.19
C HIS A 542 8.36 -13.78 1.91
N PHE A 543 8.84 -12.55 2.12
CA PHE A 543 10.27 -12.26 2.08
C PHE A 543 11.03 -13.08 3.11
N LEU A 544 10.60 -13.07 4.37
CA LEU A 544 11.21 -13.82 5.47
C LEU A 544 11.36 -15.31 5.15
N LEU A 545 10.30 -15.93 4.62
CA LEU A 545 10.28 -17.34 4.25
C LEU A 545 11.12 -17.68 3.01
N SER A 546 11.45 -16.68 2.19
CA SER A 546 12.36 -16.85 1.06
C SER A 546 13.83 -16.72 1.44
N VAL A 547 14.14 -16.33 2.67
CA VAL A 547 15.52 -16.19 3.13
C VAL A 547 16.14 -17.58 3.37
N ALA A 548 17.27 -17.80 2.72
CA ALA A 548 18.12 -18.98 2.78
C ALA A 548 19.57 -18.63 3.19
N ASN A 549 20.38 -19.65 3.51
CA ASN A 549 21.77 -19.46 3.90
C ASN A 549 22.70 -19.33 2.67
N TRP A 550 22.85 -18.11 2.13
CA TRP A 550 23.79 -17.85 1.02
C TRP A 550 25.26 -17.78 1.48
N PRO A 551 26.20 -18.33 0.69
CA PRO A 551 27.62 -18.35 1.05
C PRO A 551 28.37 -17.06 0.71
N ASP A 552 27.83 -16.18 -0.15
CA ASP A 552 28.53 -14.98 -0.63
C ASP A 552 27.74 -13.68 -0.41
N LYS A 553 28.48 -12.59 -0.18
CA LYS A 553 27.94 -11.26 0.14
C LYS A 553 27.17 -10.61 -1.02
N ASN A 554 27.53 -10.91 -2.27
CA ASN A 554 26.86 -10.32 -3.44
C ASN A 554 25.45 -10.91 -3.63
N SER A 555 25.30 -12.22 -3.37
CA SER A 555 23.99 -12.87 -3.31
C SER A 555 23.13 -12.29 -2.19
N VAL A 556 23.68 -12.01 -1.00
CA VAL A 556 22.94 -11.33 0.08
C VAL A 556 22.43 -9.94 -0.36
N ILE A 557 23.27 -9.12 -1.00
CA ILE A 557 22.83 -7.81 -1.48
C ILE A 557 21.71 -7.96 -2.53
N THR A 558 21.89 -8.85 -3.50
CA THR A 558 20.97 -9.00 -4.64
C THR A 558 19.66 -9.66 -4.22
N GLU A 559 19.74 -10.81 -3.55
CA GLU A 559 18.59 -11.62 -3.15
C GLU A 559 17.86 -11.03 -1.95
N TYR A 560 18.53 -10.23 -1.10
CA TYR A 560 17.94 -9.64 0.10
C TYR A 560 17.83 -8.12 0.08
N GLU A 561 18.91 -7.35 0.10
CA GLU A 561 18.80 -5.88 0.25
C GLU A 561 17.97 -5.23 -0.87
N LEU A 562 18.26 -5.60 -2.12
CA LEU A 562 17.52 -5.11 -3.30
C LEU A 562 16.08 -5.64 -3.30
N THR A 563 15.95 -6.97 -3.19
CA THR A 563 14.65 -7.65 -3.29
C THR A 563 13.71 -7.26 -2.16
N PHE A 564 14.22 -7.08 -0.93
CA PHE A 564 13.46 -6.59 0.21
C PHE A 564 12.82 -5.24 -0.10
N SER A 565 13.65 -4.26 -0.46
CA SER A 565 13.19 -2.90 -0.75
C SER A 565 12.17 -2.87 -1.89
N GLN A 566 12.41 -3.65 -2.95
CA GLN A 566 11.50 -3.74 -4.08
C GLN A 566 10.17 -4.41 -3.71
N ARG A 567 10.19 -5.52 -2.97
CA ARG A 567 8.96 -6.23 -2.54
C ARG A 567 8.12 -5.38 -1.60
N MET A 568 8.73 -4.68 -0.64
CA MET A 568 7.97 -3.80 0.25
C MET A 568 7.29 -2.67 -0.54
N ARG A 569 8.03 -2.04 -1.48
CA ARG A 569 7.49 -0.98 -2.33
C ARG A 569 6.38 -1.46 -3.25
N ALA A 570 6.54 -2.63 -3.88
CA ALA A 570 5.52 -3.24 -4.73
C ALA A 570 4.22 -3.53 -3.96
N ALA A 571 4.34 -3.88 -2.68
CA ALA A 571 3.20 -4.08 -1.79
C ALA A 571 2.56 -2.78 -1.26
N GLY A 572 2.96 -1.61 -1.77
CA GLY A 572 2.45 -0.31 -1.35
C GLY A 572 2.85 0.10 0.06
N LEU A 573 3.90 -0.50 0.62
CA LEU A 573 4.46 -0.11 1.91
C LEU A 573 5.38 1.10 1.71
N GLY A 574 5.04 2.20 2.38
CA GLY A 574 5.88 3.41 2.36
C GLY A 574 7.26 3.10 2.94
N MET A 575 8.30 3.59 2.27
CA MET A 575 9.70 3.43 2.67
C MET A 575 10.39 4.77 2.77
N ARG A 576 11.30 4.93 3.73
CA ARG A 576 12.09 6.16 3.92
C ARG A 576 13.54 5.87 4.27
N SER A 577 14.45 6.67 3.71
CA SER A 577 15.83 6.82 4.18
C SER A 577 15.94 8.11 5.00
N LEU A 578 16.46 8.04 6.23
CA LEU A 578 16.63 9.23 7.08
C LEU A 578 17.74 10.15 6.57
N PHE A 579 18.79 9.59 5.98
CA PHE A 579 19.94 10.30 5.46
C PHE A 579 20.14 9.98 3.97
N SER A 580 19.18 10.43 3.14
CA SER A 580 19.13 10.11 1.70
C SER A 580 20.15 10.86 0.84
N ALA A 581 20.69 10.21 -0.20
CA ALA A 581 21.62 10.83 -1.15
C ALA A 581 20.99 11.76 -2.21
N GLN A 582 19.66 11.92 -2.26
CA GLN A 582 18.96 12.59 -3.37
C GLN A 582 19.32 14.08 -3.62
N ASN A 583 20.02 14.76 -2.70
CA ASN A 583 20.18 16.22 -2.75
C ASN A 583 21.54 16.74 -3.28
N LYS A 584 22.49 15.90 -3.69
CA LYS A 584 23.77 16.37 -4.24
C LYS A 584 24.14 15.57 -5.49
N HIS A 585 24.29 16.28 -6.62
CA HIS A 585 24.82 15.83 -7.93
C HIS A 585 25.20 14.34 -7.99
N MET A 586 24.21 13.47 -8.25
CA MET A 586 24.46 12.04 -8.46
C MET A 586 25.39 11.87 -9.67
N SER A 587 26.57 11.28 -9.43
CA SER A 587 27.29 10.58 -10.49
C SER A 587 26.48 9.35 -10.91
N LEU A 588 26.76 8.89 -12.14
CA LEU A 588 26.18 7.71 -12.80
C LEU A 588 25.77 6.57 -11.83
N VAL A 589 24.64 5.93 -12.09
CA VAL A 589 24.25 4.66 -11.43
C VAL A 589 25.41 3.66 -11.60
N ASN A 590 25.69 2.86 -10.56
CA ASN A 590 26.90 2.02 -10.41
C ASN A 590 28.20 2.76 -10.05
N ASP A 591 28.16 4.03 -9.64
CA ASP A 591 29.32 4.67 -9.00
C ASP A 591 29.46 4.22 -7.52
N PRO A 592 30.60 3.63 -7.11
CA PRO A 592 30.85 3.27 -5.72
C PRO A 592 30.74 4.47 -4.74
N ARG A 593 30.97 5.70 -5.23
CA ARG A 593 30.84 6.95 -4.47
C ARG A 593 29.41 7.25 -4.02
N ASN A 594 28.41 6.55 -4.58
CA ASN A 594 27.02 6.66 -4.16
C ASN A 594 26.76 6.08 -2.75
N ASN A 595 27.74 5.43 -2.12
CA ASN A 595 27.66 4.98 -0.73
C ASN A 595 28.04 6.09 0.25
N ARG A 596 27.08 6.92 0.68
CA ARG A 596 27.33 8.06 1.58
C ARG A 596 27.98 7.67 2.90
N THR A 597 27.67 6.49 3.44
CA THR A 597 28.29 5.99 4.69
C THR A 597 29.81 5.75 4.57
N LEU A 598 30.35 5.71 3.35
CA LEU A 598 31.78 5.61 3.08
C LEU A 598 32.38 6.93 2.60
N PHE A 599 31.69 7.65 1.71
CA PHE A 599 32.28 8.79 0.98
C PHE A 599 31.76 10.18 1.42
N ASP A 600 30.70 10.25 2.24
CA ASP A 600 30.10 11.50 2.75
C ASP A 600 29.85 11.42 4.27
N TRP A 601 30.63 10.58 4.98
CA TRP A 601 30.40 10.25 6.39
C TRP A 601 30.54 11.45 7.32
N GLU A 602 31.47 12.38 7.08
CA GLU A 602 31.66 13.60 7.89
C GLU A 602 30.41 14.50 7.87
N ASN A 603 29.84 14.69 6.69
CA ASN A 603 28.61 15.46 6.51
C ASN A 603 27.38 14.71 7.06
N MET A 604 27.39 13.38 7.08
CA MET A 604 26.35 12.62 7.77
C MET A 604 26.43 12.85 9.29
N LEU A 605 27.64 12.81 9.88
CA LEU A 605 27.84 13.09 11.31
C LEU A 605 27.33 14.50 11.68
N SER A 606 27.61 15.52 10.86
CA SER A 606 27.12 16.89 11.11
C SER A 606 25.60 17.05 10.98
N GLN A 607 24.92 16.11 10.32
CA GLN A 607 23.46 16.04 10.19
C GLN A 607 22.80 15.24 11.34
N GLY A 608 23.58 14.79 12.33
CA GLY A 608 23.11 13.98 13.46
C GLY A 608 22.98 12.49 13.14
N PHE A 609 23.78 11.97 12.20
CA PHE A 609 23.96 10.53 12.02
C PHE A 609 24.89 10.02 13.14
N PRO A 610 24.45 9.17 14.07
CA PRO A 610 25.22 8.91 15.29
C PRO A 610 26.32 7.84 15.11
N PHE A 611 26.62 7.41 13.89
CA PHE A 611 27.48 6.25 13.63
C PHE A 611 28.59 6.55 12.64
N VAL A 612 29.61 5.69 12.62
CA VAL A 612 30.55 5.57 11.51
C VAL A 612 30.67 4.12 11.07
N LYS A 613 30.94 3.88 9.79
CA LYS A 613 31.03 2.52 9.26
C LYS A 613 32.37 1.89 9.64
N ARG A 614 32.34 0.69 10.26
CA ARG A 614 33.53 -0.02 10.73
C ARG A 614 34.56 -0.24 9.63
N SER A 615 34.13 -0.45 8.39
CA SER A 615 35.03 -0.68 7.25
C SER A 615 35.97 0.51 6.99
N LEU A 616 35.63 1.74 7.39
CA LEU A 616 36.51 2.91 7.32
C LEU A 616 37.72 2.83 8.26
N LEU A 617 37.66 1.98 9.29
CA LEU A 617 38.77 1.71 10.21
C LEU A 617 39.65 0.53 9.76
N GLY A 618 39.29 -0.16 8.68
CA GLY A 618 39.95 -1.36 8.18
C GLY A 618 40.07 -1.38 6.65
N GLU A 619 39.24 -2.19 5.98
CA GLU A 619 39.27 -2.39 4.51
C GLU A 619 39.30 -1.11 3.68
N HIS A 620 38.66 -0.04 4.17
CA HIS A 620 38.53 1.25 3.49
C HIS A 620 39.29 2.37 4.22
N ALA A 621 40.33 2.05 5.00
CA ALA A 621 41.11 3.03 5.75
C ALA A 621 41.73 4.14 4.86
N ALA A 622 41.97 3.85 3.58
CA ALA A 622 42.46 4.83 2.62
C ALA A 622 41.49 6.01 2.35
N ILE A 623 40.18 5.84 2.63
CA ILE A 623 39.16 6.87 2.39
C ILE A 623 39.09 7.87 3.55
N GLY A 624 39.46 7.49 4.78
CA GLY A 624 39.33 8.39 5.93
C GLY A 624 39.81 7.85 7.28
N GLY A 625 40.69 6.84 7.32
CA GLY A 625 40.97 6.09 8.55
C GLY A 625 41.47 6.90 9.76
N ALA A 626 42.35 7.89 9.55
CA ALA A 626 42.84 8.75 10.62
C ALA A 626 41.77 9.75 11.11
N ALA A 627 41.11 10.43 10.16
CA ALA A 627 40.04 11.39 10.44
C ALA A 627 38.84 10.75 11.15
N VAL A 628 38.49 9.50 10.81
CA VAL A 628 37.42 8.77 11.50
C VAL A 628 37.77 8.49 12.96
N ARG A 629 39.02 8.12 13.27
CA ARG A 629 39.45 7.89 14.66
C ARG A 629 39.40 9.16 15.51
N GLU A 630 39.82 10.29 14.92
CA GLU A 630 39.73 11.61 15.54
C GLU A 630 38.27 11.98 15.81
N ALA A 631 37.39 11.85 14.81
CA ALA A 631 35.96 12.16 14.96
C ALA A 631 35.22 11.28 16.00
N ILE A 632 35.64 10.01 16.16
CA ILE A 632 35.15 9.10 17.22
C ILE A 632 35.60 9.60 18.59
N ALA A 633 36.88 9.96 18.73
CA ALA A 633 37.48 10.42 19.98
C ALA A 633 36.90 11.77 20.45
N GLU A 634 36.71 12.72 19.53
CA GLU A 634 36.12 14.03 19.82
C GLU A 634 34.71 13.94 20.41
N ARG A 635 33.96 12.90 20.04
CA ARG A 635 32.60 12.61 20.56
C ARG A 635 32.63 11.76 21.83
N GLY A 636 33.80 11.50 22.39
CA GLY A 636 33.97 10.81 23.67
C GLY A 636 33.75 9.30 23.62
N PHE A 637 33.76 8.69 22.43
CA PHE A 637 33.68 7.24 22.31
C PHE A 637 35.04 6.60 22.60
N ASP A 638 35.04 5.59 23.47
CA ASP A 638 36.24 4.88 23.92
C ASP A 638 36.91 4.09 22.77
N LEU A 639 38.08 4.56 22.34
CA LEU A 639 38.83 3.99 21.23
C LEU A 639 39.37 2.58 21.52
N ASP A 640 39.57 2.19 22.79
CA ASP A 640 40.06 0.86 23.14
C ASP A 640 39.06 -0.23 22.74
N ARG A 641 37.77 0.13 22.69
CA ARG A 641 36.68 -0.77 22.26
C ARG A 641 36.67 -1.06 20.76
N LEU A 642 37.45 -0.32 19.98
CA LEU A 642 37.64 -0.57 18.55
C LEU A 642 38.73 -1.62 18.29
N ASP A 643 39.54 -1.94 19.31
CA ASP A 643 40.57 -2.96 19.20
C ASP A 643 39.92 -4.35 19.04
N VAL A 644 40.38 -5.10 18.04
CA VAL A 644 39.98 -6.49 17.82
C VAL A 644 40.36 -7.40 19.00
N THR A 645 41.32 -6.98 19.82
CA THR A 645 41.77 -7.67 21.04
C THR A 645 41.03 -7.26 22.31
N TYR A 646 40.04 -6.35 22.21
CA TYR A 646 39.30 -5.83 23.37
C TYR A 646 38.74 -6.96 24.24
N THR A 647 39.01 -6.88 25.54
CA THR A 647 38.55 -7.84 26.53
C THR A 647 37.58 -7.18 27.49
N TYR A 648 36.35 -7.69 27.53
CA TYR A 648 35.35 -7.20 28.46
C TYR A 648 35.78 -7.40 29.92
N PRO A 649 35.66 -6.37 30.77
CA PRO A 649 35.89 -6.54 32.20
C PRO A 649 34.77 -7.39 32.83
N GLY A 650 35.13 -8.25 33.79
CA GLY A 650 34.18 -9.01 34.61
C GLY A 650 33.92 -10.45 34.18
N ALA A 651 32.83 -11.03 34.69
CA ALA A 651 32.46 -12.43 34.49
C ALA A 651 31.95 -12.71 33.06
N ARG A 652 32.15 -13.95 32.61
CA ARG A 652 31.70 -14.45 31.30
C ARG A 652 30.98 -15.79 31.46
N VAL A 653 29.93 -15.98 30.68
CA VAL A 653 29.24 -17.26 30.54
C VAL A 653 29.76 -17.94 29.28
N TRP A 654 30.10 -19.22 29.40
CA TRP A 654 30.48 -20.03 28.25
C TRP A 654 29.25 -20.72 27.69
N ALA A 655 29.03 -20.55 26.39
CA ALA A 655 27.91 -21.13 25.68
C ALA A 655 28.41 -22.00 24.52
N ASP A 656 27.75 -23.14 24.33
CA ASP A 656 28.04 -24.08 23.26
C ASP A 656 26.99 -23.97 22.15
N LEU A 657 27.42 -23.98 20.89
CA LEU A 657 26.58 -24.19 19.71
C LEU A 657 26.09 -25.63 19.70
N ARG A 658 24.99 -25.88 20.40
CA ARG A 658 24.37 -27.19 20.40
C ARG A 658 23.60 -27.36 19.09
N ARG A 659 23.61 -28.58 18.54
CA ARG A 659 22.47 -29.01 17.72
C ARG A 659 21.22 -28.86 18.59
N PRO A 660 20.03 -28.60 18.03
CA PRO A 660 18.79 -28.74 18.79
C PRO A 660 18.91 -30.05 19.57
N GLN A 661 18.95 -29.96 20.90
CA GLN A 661 18.80 -31.17 21.70
C GLN A 661 17.40 -31.61 21.31
N ALA A 662 17.30 -32.66 20.48
CA ALA A 662 16.00 -33.15 20.08
C ALA A 662 15.23 -33.32 21.37
N PRO A 663 14.11 -32.60 21.57
CA PRO A 663 13.15 -33.05 22.56
C PRO A 663 12.90 -34.54 22.23
N GLU A 664 12.48 -35.35 23.20
CA GLU A 664 11.75 -36.57 22.83
C GLU A 664 10.81 -36.19 21.68
N ARG A 665 11.03 -36.76 20.48
CA ARG A 665 10.61 -36.18 19.19
C ARG A 665 9.27 -35.42 19.35
N PRO A 666 9.27 -34.07 19.35
CA PRO A 666 8.06 -33.33 19.62
C PRO A 666 7.04 -33.68 18.55
N LEU A 667 5.77 -33.82 18.94
CA LEU A 667 4.69 -34.14 18.00
C LEU A 667 4.67 -33.10 16.88
N ARG A 668 4.76 -33.56 15.63
CA ARG A 668 4.79 -32.68 14.45
C ARG A 668 3.39 -32.43 13.92
N VAL A 669 2.95 -31.20 13.95
CA VAL A 669 1.60 -30.77 13.57
C VAL A 669 1.68 -29.91 12.30
N ALA A 670 1.05 -30.35 11.22
CA ALA A 670 0.80 -29.53 10.04
C ALA A 670 -0.59 -28.89 10.15
N TYR A 671 -0.65 -27.56 10.24
CA TYR A 671 -1.90 -26.81 10.37
C TYR A 671 -2.28 -26.08 9.08
N VAL A 672 -3.27 -26.60 8.36
CA VAL A 672 -3.79 -26.04 7.11
C VAL A 672 -5.02 -25.18 7.42
N SER A 673 -4.95 -23.86 7.20
CA SER A 673 -5.97 -22.94 7.73
C SER A 673 -6.21 -21.66 6.90
N PRO A 674 -7.37 -20.97 7.07
CA PRO A 674 -7.73 -19.73 6.38
C PRO A 674 -7.15 -18.49 7.05
N MET A 675 -6.05 -18.63 7.77
CA MET A 675 -5.44 -17.56 8.56
C MET A 675 -5.11 -16.29 7.76
N ASN A 676 -5.00 -16.41 6.44
CA ASN A 676 -4.74 -15.32 5.50
C ASN A 676 -6.03 -14.64 4.99
N TYR A 677 -7.19 -14.76 5.65
CA TYR A 677 -8.44 -14.09 5.28
C TYR A 677 -9.02 -13.14 6.34
N ALA A 678 -9.67 -12.06 5.87
CA ALA A 678 -10.33 -11.02 6.67
C ALA A 678 -11.76 -11.41 7.13
N ASN A 679 -11.92 -12.60 7.72
CA ASN A 679 -13.21 -13.10 8.20
C ASN A 679 -13.09 -13.84 9.54
N GLY A 680 -14.23 -14.27 10.11
CA GLY A 680 -14.27 -14.96 11.41
C GLY A 680 -13.42 -16.24 11.46
N LEU A 681 -13.44 -17.05 10.40
CA LEU A 681 -12.59 -18.25 10.29
C LEU A 681 -11.09 -17.90 10.28
N GLY A 682 -10.70 -16.83 9.57
CA GLY A 682 -9.33 -16.35 9.57
C GLY A 682 -8.88 -15.83 10.93
N VAL A 683 -9.76 -15.12 11.66
CA VAL A 683 -9.50 -14.70 13.06
C VAL A 683 -9.29 -15.93 13.94
N ALA A 684 -10.23 -16.89 13.93
CA ALA A 684 -10.13 -18.11 14.71
C ALA A 684 -8.86 -18.92 14.38
N ALA A 685 -8.51 -19.04 13.09
CA ALA A 685 -7.31 -19.73 12.65
C ALA A 685 -6.02 -19.10 13.20
N ARG A 686 -5.92 -17.76 13.18
CA ARG A 686 -4.77 -17.05 13.78
C ARG A 686 -4.72 -17.21 15.30
N SER A 687 -5.87 -17.28 15.98
CA SER A 687 -5.89 -17.48 17.43
C SER A 687 -5.55 -18.92 17.83
N TYR A 688 -5.96 -19.94 17.06
CA TYR A 688 -5.51 -21.32 17.27
C TYR A 688 -4.03 -21.52 17.02
N ALA A 689 -3.52 -20.88 15.98
CA ALA A 689 -2.09 -20.73 15.74
C ALA A 689 -1.35 -20.28 17.02
N ARG A 690 -1.79 -19.20 17.66
CA ARG A 690 -1.21 -18.71 18.93
C ARG A 690 -1.28 -19.75 20.06
N ALA A 691 -2.37 -20.50 20.18
CA ALA A 691 -2.49 -21.58 21.17
C ALA A 691 -1.54 -22.75 20.87
N LEU A 692 -1.47 -23.21 19.63
CA LEU A 692 -0.55 -24.28 19.20
C LEU A 692 0.91 -23.91 19.51
N HIS A 693 1.28 -22.63 19.40
CA HIS A 693 2.61 -22.15 19.77
C HIS A 693 2.93 -22.18 21.26
N ARG A 694 1.94 -22.27 22.14
CA ARG A 694 2.15 -22.45 23.58
C ARG A 694 2.31 -23.92 23.96
N THR A 695 2.05 -24.84 23.03
CA THR A 695 2.24 -26.28 23.24
C THR A 695 3.69 -26.69 22.95
N PRO A 696 4.15 -27.86 23.44
CA PRO A 696 5.48 -28.39 23.10
C PRO A 696 5.57 -28.99 21.67
N PHE A 697 4.56 -28.79 20.83
CA PHE A 697 4.52 -29.37 19.48
C PHE A 697 5.42 -28.63 18.49
N ALA A 698 5.95 -29.38 17.53
CA ALA A 698 6.57 -28.78 16.35
C ALA A 698 5.45 -28.43 15.35
N LEU A 699 5.40 -27.18 14.87
CA LEU A 699 4.30 -26.65 14.06
C LEU A 699 4.78 -26.22 12.67
N ASN A 700 4.11 -26.76 11.65
CA ASN A 700 4.16 -26.26 10.28
C ASN A 700 2.81 -25.65 9.91
N VAL A 701 2.74 -24.37 9.61
CA VAL A 701 1.48 -23.67 9.31
C VAL A 701 1.38 -23.37 7.83
N HIS A 702 0.25 -23.76 7.25
CA HIS A 702 -0.02 -23.73 5.82
C HIS A 702 -1.24 -22.83 5.54
N PRO A 703 -1.04 -21.54 5.20
CA PRO A 703 -2.12 -20.65 4.78
C PRO A 703 -2.72 -21.12 3.45
N MET A 704 -3.90 -20.63 3.10
CA MET A 704 -4.55 -21.00 1.85
C MET A 704 -3.87 -20.44 0.62
N GLU A 705 -3.55 -21.35 -0.30
CA GLU A 705 -2.92 -21.03 -1.58
C GLU A 705 -3.98 -20.64 -2.63
N ARG A 706 -5.13 -21.33 -2.66
CA ARG A 706 -6.23 -21.03 -3.59
C ARG A 706 -7.13 -19.89 -3.07
N PRO A 707 -7.78 -19.12 -3.97
CA PRO A 707 -8.76 -18.13 -3.57
C PRO A 707 -9.93 -18.77 -2.83
N PHE A 708 -10.34 -18.16 -1.72
CA PHE A 708 -11.44 -18.59 -0.85
C PHE A 708 -12.35 -17.38 -0.62
N HIS A 709 -13.58 -17.45 -1.15
CA HIS A 709 -14.63 -16.41 -1.04
C HIS A 709 -14.28 -15.02 -1.60
N VAL A 710 -15.28 -14.12 -1.49
CA VAL A 710 -15.24 -12.69 -1.83
C VAL A 710 -14.44 -11.83 -0.83
N HIS A 711 -13.87 -12.43 0.23
CA HIS A 711 -13.21 -11.68 1.29
C HIS A 711 -11.74 -11.40 0.98
N ALA A 712 -11.29 -10.21 1.37
CA ALA A 712 -9.90 -9.80 1.19
C ALA A 712 -8.95 -10.74 1.95
N ARG A 713 -7.81 -11.05 1.31
CA ARG A 713 -6.70 -11.70 2.00
C ARG A 713 -6.06 -10.72 2.97
N VAL A 714 -5.82 -11.16 4.20
CA VAL A 714 -5.04 -10.40 5.17
C VAL A 714 -3.69 -11.05 5.35
N ALA A 715 -2.71 -10.20 5.50
CA ALA A 715 -1.43 -10.55 6.05
C ALA A 715 -1.46 -10.38 7.59
N PRO A 716 -0.59 -11.04 8.35
CA PRO A 716 0.54 -11.86 7.90
C PRO A 716 0.14 -13.30 7.60
N ALA A 717 0.72 -13.85 6.52
CA ALA A 717 0.82 -15.29 6.34
C ALA A 717 1.90 -15.79 7.28
N TRP A 718 1.56 -15.93 8.57
CA TRP A 718 2.39 -16.61 9.54
C TRP A 718 2.59 -18.06 9.08
N GLN A 719 3.82 -18.40 8.69
CA GLN A 719 4.23 -19.79 8.51
C GLN A 719 5.28 -20.08 9.56
N ALA A 720 4.86 -20.64 10.70
CA ALA A 720 5.80 -21.41 11.47
C ALA A 720 6.18 -22.64 10.61
N ARG A 721 7.46 -22.88 10.41
CA ARG A 721 7.97 -24.13 9.83
C ARG A 721 9.06 -24.66 10.74
N THR A 722 8.64 -25.35 11.80
CA THR A 722 9.58 -25.81 12.82
C THR A 722 10.06 -27.24 12.59
N PHE A 723 9.63 -27.91 11.51
CA PHE A 723 10.12 -29.26 11.16
C PHE A 723 10.11 -29.55 9.64
N SER A 724 10.97 -30.49 9.24
CA SER A 724 11.05 -31.06 7.89
C SER A 724 10.51 -32.49 7.85
N GLY A 725 9.99 -32.91 6.69
CA GLY A 725 9.41 -34.24 6.49
C GLY A 725 7.91 -34.33 6.85
N PRO A 726 7.33 -35.55 6.88
CA PRO A 726 5.90 -35.76 7.08
C PRO A 726 5.48 -35.40 8.51
N ALA A 727 4.27 -34.89 8.66
CA ALA A 727 3.69 -34.55 9.96
C ALA A 727 3.16 -35.79 10.70
N ASP A 728 3.11 -35.73 12.03
CA ASP A 728 2.41 -36.74 12.82
C ASP A 728 0.89 -36.46 12.84
N VAL A 729 0.50 -35.19 12.80
CA VAL A 729 -0.91 -34.75 12.75
C VAL A 729 -1.08 -33.70 11.66
N ALA A 730 -2.09 -33.86 10.80
CA ALA A 730 -2.60 -32.81 9.93
C ALA A 730 -3.91 -32.26 10.48
N LEU A 731 -3.89 -31.00 10.94
CA LEU A 731 -5.06 -30.23 11.34
C LEU A 731 -5.54 -29.41 10.14
N VAL A 732 -6.78 -29.60 9.70
CA VAL A 732 -7.33 -28.84 8.57
C VAL A 732 -8.60 -28.11 8.97
N HIS A 733 -8.56 -26.77 8.93
CA HIS A 733 -9.59 -25.89 9.50
C HIS A 733 -10.47 -25.24 8.43
N PHE A 734 -11.42 -26.01 7.90
CA PHE A 734 -12.42 -25.56 6.92
C PHE A 734 -13.68 -26.40 7.01
N ASN A 735 -14.79 -25.86 6.52
CA ASN A 735 -15.99 -26.64 6.28
C ASN A 735 -15.72 -27.82 5.33
N GLY A 736 -16.38 -28.97 5.57
CA GLY A 736 -16.07 -30.23 4.90
C GLY A 736 -16.32 -30.21 3.38
N ASP A 737 -17.28 -29.43 2.90
CA ASP A 737 -17.55 -29.22 1.46
C ASP A 737 -16.38 -28.57 0.70
N SER A 738 -15.50 -27.87 1.41
CA SER A 738 -14.51 -26.99 0.83
C SER A 738 -13.11 -27.61 0.76
N TRP A 739 -12.89 -28.81 1.31
CA TRP A 739 -11.57 -29.43 1.37
C TRP A 739 -10.95 -29.73 0.02
N HIS A 740 -11.70 -30.39 -0.86
CA HIS A 740 -11.16 -30.82 -2.14
C HIS A 740 -10.93 -29.64 -3.10
N SER A 741 -11.74 -28.58 -3.00
CA SER A 741 -11.68 -27.43 -3.89
C SER A 741 -10.61 -26.40 -3.48
N LEU A 742 -10.44 -26.15 -2.17
CA LEU A 742 -9.58 -25.08 -1.66
C LEU A 742 -8.13 -25.49 -1.40
N MET A 743 -7.87 -26.74 -1.00
CA MET A 743 -6.49 -27.18 -0.77
C MET A 743 -5.72 -27.25 -2.10
N SER A 744 -4.44 -26.91 -2.10
CA SER A 744 -3.57 -27.19 -3.24
C SER A 744 -3.14 -28.66 -3.28
N ASP A 745 -2.53 -29.09 -4.39
CA ASP A 745 -1.99 -30.46 -4.49
C ASP A 745 -0.94 -30.71 -3.39
N ARG A 746 -0.14 -29.70 -3.08
CA ARG A 746 0.85 -29.76 -2.00
C ARG A 746 0.20 -29.92 -0.63
N GLN A 747 -0.84 -29.14 -0.33
CA GLN A 747 -1.54 -29.23 0.95
C GLN A 747 -2.27 -30.56 1.11
N ARG A 748 -2.85 -31.09 0.03
CA ARG A 748 -3.43 -32.44 0.01
C ARG A 748 -2.38 -33.51 0.29
N ALA A 749 -1.20 -33.40 -0.31
CA ALA A 749 -0.10 -34.33 -0.04
C ALA A 749 0.33 -34.28 1.43
N ILE A 750 0.48 -33.09 2.02
CA ILE A 750 0.81 -32.93 3.45
C ILE A 750 -0.22 -33.62 4.35
N ALA A 751 -1.52 -33.45 4.06
CA ALA A 751 -2.58 -34.09 4.83
C ALA A 751 -2.62 -35.61 4.63
N ALA A 752 -2.36 -36.10 3.41
CA ALA A 752 -2.36 -37.53 3.09
C ALA A 752 -1.16 -38.28 3.67
N GLU A 753 -0.01 -37.62 3.81
CA GLU A 753 1.21 -38.19 4.39
C GLU A 753 1.23 -38.15 5.93
N ALA A 754 0.30 -37.43 6.56
CA ALA A 754 0.22 -37.34 8.00
C ALA A 754 -0.35 -38.62 8.62
N ARG A 755 0.13 -38.95 9.83
CA ARG A 755 -0.31 -40.15 10.56
C ARG A 755 -1.75 -40.05 11.07
N LEU A 756 -2.16 -38.89 11.56
CA LEU A 756 -3.53 -38.57 11.93
C LEU A 756 -4.02 -37.35 11.14
N LYS A 757 -5.25 -37.41 10.64
CA LYS A 757 -5.97 -36.31 9.99
C LYS A 757 -7.12 -35.88 10.90
N ILE A 758 -7.15 -34.60 11.23
CA ILE A 758 -8.16 -34.02 12.11
C ILE A 758 -8.83 -32.85 11.40
N GLY A 759 -10.16 -32.94 11.28
CA GLY A 759 -10.97 -31.86 10.71
C GLY A 759 -11.40 -30.89 11.80
N LEU A 760 -11.11 -29.61 11.63
CA LEU A 760 -11.59 -28.56 12.52
C LEU A 760 -12.81 -27.89 11.90
N PHE A 761 -13.99 -28.30 12.36
CA PHE A 761 -15.28 -27.98 11.74
C PHE A 761 -16.15 -27.11 12.64
N VAL A 762 -16.74 -26.08 12.03
CA VAL A 762 -17.78 -25.25 12.64
C VAL A 762 -19.06 -25.38 11.82
N TRP A 763 -20.18 -25.66 12.49
CA TRP A 763 -21.45 -25.85 11.82
C TRP A 763 -22.62 -25.30 12.63
N GLU A 764 -23.71 -24.97 11.95
CA GLU A 764 -24.74 -24.06 12.48
C GLU A 764 -26.17 -24.57 12.29
N THR A 765 -26.37 -25.82 11.87
CA THR A 765 -27.72 -26.42 11.76
C THR A 765 -27.75 -27.83 12.33
N SER A 766 -28.95 -28.32 12.65
CA SER A 766 -29.17 -29.66 13.23
C SER A 766 -28.66 -30.83 12.38
N HIS A 767 -28.48 -30.61 11.07
CA HIS A 767 -27.97 -31.63 10.15
C HIS A 767 -26.79 -31.09 9.34
N VAL A 768 -25.80 -31.94 9.12
CA VAL A 768 -24.67 -31.67 8.20
C VAL A 768 -25.10 -32.03 6.78
N PRO A 769 -24.77 -31.22 5.75
CA PRO A 769 -25.07 -31.56 4.37
C PRO A 769 -24.41 -32.88 3.96
N GLY A 770 -25.14 -33.74 3.24
CA GLY A 770 -24.64 -35.08 2.84
C GLY A 770 -23.33 -35.05 2.04
N GLY A 771 -23.02 -33.94 1.35
CA GLY A 771 -21.75 -33.74 0.65
C GLY A 771 -20.50 -33.73 1.55
N TRP A 772 -20.66 -33.61 2.88
CA TRP A 772 -19.55 -33.65 3.83
C TRP A 772 -19.18 -35.08 4.24
N LEU A 773 -20.08 -36.05 4.10
CA LEU A 773 -19.86 -37.43 4.57
C LEU A 773 -18.57 -38.05 4.02
N PRO A 774 -18.24 -37.95 2.71
CA PRO A 774 -16.99 -38.51 2.20
C PRO A 774 -15.73 -37.86 2.80
N THR A 775 -15.83 -36.59 3.22
CA THR A 775 -14.76 -35.87 3.90
C THR A 775 -14.63 -36.33 5.35
N VAL A 776 -15.75 -36.52 6.05
CA VAL A 776 -15.80 -37.04 7.43
C VAL A 776 -15.26 -38.47 7.49
N ASP A 777 -15.65 -39.33 6.55
CA ASP A 777 -15.18 -40.73 6.48
C ASP A 777 -13.66 -40.84 6.26
N GLY A 778 -13.05 -39.80 5.70
CA GLY A 778 -11.60 -39.72 5.46
C GLY A 778 -10.78 -39.31 6.69
N LEU A 779 -11.41 -39.08 7.84
CA LEU A 779 -10.77 -38.53 9.04
C LEU A 779 -10.55 -39.52 10.18
N ASP A 780 -9.57 -39.18 11.02
CA ASP A 780 -9.26 -39.91 12.24
C ASP A 780 -9.92 -39.27 13.47
N ALA A 781 -10.18 -37.95 13.45
CA ALA A 781 -10.96 -37.25 14.47
C ALA A 781 -11.53 -35.91 13.97
N ILE A 782 -12.46 -35.33 14.73
CA ILE A 782 -13.01 -33.99 14.52
C ILE A 782 -12.78 -33.13 15.76
N TRP A 783 -12.34 -31.88 15.53
CA TRP A 783 -12.36 -30.81 16.51
C TRP A 783 -13.50 -29.86 16.19
N ALA A 784 -14.38 -29.66 17.15
CA ALA A 784 -15.48 -28.73 17.08
C ALA A 784 -15.27 -27.59 18.11
N PRO A 785 -15.58 -26.33 17.77
CA PRO A 785 -15.31 -25.20 18.67
C PRO A 785 -16.28 -25.08 19.84
N THR A 786 -17.40 -25.82 19.80
CA THR A 786 -18.44 -25.83 20.84
C THR A 786 -19.06 -27.21 20.97
N GLU A 787 -19.69 -27.46 22.12
CA GLU A 787 -20.49 -28.68 22.34
C GLU A 787 -21.69 -28.74 21.40
N PHE A 788 -22.27 -27.58 21.02
CA PHE A 788 -23.30 -27.52 19.99
C PHE A 788 -22.83 -28.10 18.65
N CYS A 789 -21.65 -27.68 18.17
CA CYS A 789 -21.07 -28.24 16.95
C CYS A 789 -20.71 -29.72 17.12
N ALA A 790 -20.09 -30.09 18.24
CA ALA A 790 -19.65 -31.46 18.50
C ALA A 790 -20.82 -32.45 18.51
N ALA A 791 -21.94 -32.08 19.15
CA ALA A 791 -23.15 -32.90 19.22
C ALA A 791 -23.73 -33.21 17.83
N ILE A 792 -23.63 -32.28 16.87
CA ILE A 792 -24.08 -32.50 15.49
C ILE A 792 -23.19 -33.53 14.79
N PHE A 793 -21.87 -33.42 14.91
CA PHE A 793 -20.96 -34.38 14.26
C PHE A 793 -21.04 -35.77 14.88
N ARG A 794 -21.22 -35.90 16.20
CA ARG A 794 -21.40 -37.20 16.87
C ARG A 794 -22.65 -37.97 16.42
N GLN A 795 -23.62 -37.31 15.77
CA GLN A 795 -24.80 -37.98 15.22
C GLN A 795 -24.55 -38.64 13.86
N ILE A 796 -23.47 -38.26 13.17
CA ILE A 796 -23.20 -38.69 11.78
C ILE A 796 -21.93 -39.53 11.62
N THR A 797 -21.14 -39.69 12.68
CA THR A 797 -19.89 -40.47 12.65
C THR A 797 -19.52 -41.02 14.02
N ASP A 798 -18.83 -42.17 14.02
CA ASP A 798 -18.31 -42.84 15.21
C ASP A 798 -16.86 -42.44 15.53
N ILE A 799 -16.19 -41.66 14.67
CA ILE A 799 -14.82 -41.18 14.95
C ILE A 799 -14.84 -40.21 16.14
N PRO A 800 -13.73 -40.09 16.90
CA PRO A 800 -13.66 -39.18 18.03
C PRO A 800 -13.99 -37.72 17.65
N VAL A 801 -14.90 -37.09 18.41
CA VAL A 801 -15.26 -35.67 18.29
C VAL A 801 -14.99 -34.94 19.60
N ASP A 802 -13.96 -34.09 19.61
CA ASP A 802 -13.55 -33.28 20.77
C ASP A 802 -14.04 -31.83 20.66
N VAL A 803 -14.36 -31.25 21.81
CA VAL A 803 -14.60 -29.80 21.92
C VAL A 803 -13.28 -29.10 22.18
N VAL A 804 -12.80 -28.36 21.19
CA VAL A 804 -11.58 -27.53 21.27
C VAL A 804 -11.98 -26.11 20.90
N PRO A 805 -12.25 -25.21 21.86
CA PRO A 805 -12.91 -23.94 21.57
C PRO A 805 -11.97 -22.93 20.89
N TYR A 806 -12.54 -21.90 20.25
CA TYR A 806 -11.73 -20.80 19.72
C TYR A 806 -11.09 -20.00 20.86
N VAL A 807 -9.87 -19.52 20.61
CA VAL A 807 -9.17 -18.61 21.52
C VAL A 807 -9.76 -17.21 21.40
N VAL A 808 -10.18 -16.66 22.55
CA VAL A 808 -10.69 -15.30 22.70
C VAL A 808 -9.93 -14.63 23.84
N GLU A 809 -8.87 -13.91 23.46
CA GLU A 809 -8.02 -13.17 24.39
C GLU A 809 -7.50 -11.92 23.69
N ASN A 810 -7.90 -10.76 24.21
CA ASN A 810 -7.29 -9.50 23.81
C ASN A 810 -6.00 -9.33 24.60
N GLU A 811 -4.86 -9.31 23.90
CA GLU A 811 -3.65 -8.71 24.45
C GLU A 811 -4.01 -7.27 24.81
N ALA A 812 -3.63 -6.81 26.00
CA ALA A 812 -3.99 -5.50 26.51
C ALA A 812 -3.47 -4.39 25.59
N GLY A 813 -4.20 -4.08 24.52
CA GLY A 813 -3.97 -2.91 23.70
C GLY A 813 -4.18 -1.67 24.55
N GLU A 814 -3.46 -0.61 24.21
CA GLU A 814 -3.68 0.69 24.85
C GLU A 814 -5.18 1.04 24.80
N PRO A 815 -5.75 1.60 25.89
CA PRO A 815 -7.14 2.03 25.90
C PRO A 815 -7.41 2.92 24.68
N VAL A 816 -8.45 2.59 23.91
CA VAL A 816 -8.83 3.37 22.73
C VAL A 816 -8.97 4.84 23.13
N SER A 817 -8.18 5.70 22.48
CA SER A 817 -8.12 7.12 22.84
C SER A 817 -9.50 7.78 22.78
N ALA A 818 -9.75 8.76 23.65
CA ALA A 818 -10.99 9.53 23.63
C ALA A 818 -11.23 10.20 22.26
N ALA A 819 -10.14 10.60 21.59
CA ALA A 819 -10.18 11.14 20.23
C ALA A 819 -10.66 10.12 19.19
N ALA A 820 -10.19 8.86 19.25
CA ALA A 820 -10.65 7.81 18.34
C ALA A 820 -12.15 7.53 18.49
N LYS A 821 -12.66 7.48 19.73
CA LYS A 821 -14.10 7.33 20.00
C LYS A 821 -14.92 8.53 19.51
N ALA A 822 -14.43 9.75 19.72
CA ALA A 822 -15.09 10.97 19.24
C ALA A 822 -15.14 11.02 17.70
N ASN A 823 -14.04 10.66 17.04
CA ASN A 823 -13.96 10.58 15.58
C ASN A 823 -14.92 9.53 15.03
N LEU A 824 -14.98 8.36 15.65
CA LEU A 824 -15.86 7.27 15.23
C LEU A 824 -17.34 7.67 15.38
N ARG A 825 -17.71 8.31 16.49
CA ARG A 825 -19.05 8.87 16.67
C ARG A 825 -19.42 9.87 15.58
N LYS A 826 -18.50 10.78 15.26
CA LYS A 826 -18.69 11.79 14.21
C LYS A 826 -18.82 11.16 12.81
N ALA A 827 -17.96 10.18 12.51
CA ALA A 827 -17.92 9.52 11.21
C ALA A 827 -19.21 8.75 10.88
N PHE A 828 -19.81 8.12 11.89
CA PHE A 828 -20.98 7.24 11.72
C PHE A 828 -22.28 7.81 12.29
N ALA A 829 -22.33 9.12 12.56
CA ALA A 829 -23.51 9.80 13.10
C ALA A 829 -24.07 9.14 14.39
N ILE A 830 -23.18 8.63 15.25
CA ILE A 830 -23.56 8.04 16.54
C ILE A 830 -23.66 9.19 17.56
N ASP A 831 -24.86 9.42 18.08
CA ASP A 831 -25.18 10.57 18.93
C ASP A 831 -24.38 10.52 20.24
N PRO A 832 -23.50 11.51 20.52
CA PRO A 832 -22.64 11.52 21.71
C PRO A 832 -23.42 11.57 23.03
N SER A 833 -24.68 12.02 23.02
CA SER A 833 -25.55 12.03 24.20
C SER A 833 -26.18 10.66 24.51
N LYS A 834 -26.14 9.73 23.55
CA LYS A 834 -26.77 8.41 23.67
C LYS A 834 -25.78 7.30 24.01
N ARG A 835 -26.28 6.33 24.79
CA ARG A 835 -25.60 5.06 25.06
C ARG A 835 -25.78 4.10 23.88
N VAL A 836 -24.76 3.32 23.57
CA VAL A 836 -24.74 2.46 22.38
C VAL A 836 -25.07 1.01 22.75
N ILE A 837 -26.02 0.44 22.02
CA ILE A 837 -26.22 -1.01 21.90
C ILE A 837 -25.61 -1.44 20.56
N LEU A 838 -24.70 -2.40 20.55
CA LEU A 838 -24.02 -2.85 19.33
C LEU A 838 -24.48 -4.26 18.93
N TYR A 839 -24.75 -4.44 17.64
CA TYR A 839 -24.76 -5.75 17.01
C TYR A 839 -23.82 -5.76 15.80
N ALA A 840 -22.83 -6.66 15.79
CA ALA A 840 -21.85 -6.77 14.72
C ALA A 840 -21.97 -8.12 14.02
N PHE A 841 -22.19 -8.11 12.71
CA PHE A 841 -22.34 -9.32 11.89
C PHE A 841 -21.81 -9.11 10.45
N ASP A 842 -21.98 -10.11 9.61
CA ASP A 842 -21.61 -10.10 8.18
C ASP A 842 -22.87 -10.38 7.34
N GLY A 843 -23.23 -9.48 6.44
CA GLY A 843 -24.42 -9.60 5.59
C GLY A 843 -24.33 -10.75 4.58
N SER A 844 -23.11 -11.15 4.19
CA SER A 844 -22.88 -12.32 3.34
C SER A 844 -23.16 -13.66 4.04
N SER A 845 -23.36 -13.65 5.37
CA SER A 845 -23.67 -14.83 6.21
C SER A 845 -25.18 -15.08 6.41
N TYR A 846 -26.00 -14.65 5.45
CA TYR A 846 -27.47 -14.70 5.42
C TYR A 846 -28.14 -13.90 6.53
N LEU A 847 -28.80 -12.79 6.18
CA LEU A 847 -29.50 -11.92 7.13
C LEU A 847 -30.57 -12.65 7.96
N ALA A 848 -31.24 -13.65 7.38
CA ALA A 848 -32.22 -14.48 8.10
C ALA A 848 -31.58 -15.24 9.29
N ARG A 849 -30.33 -15.68 9.15
CA ARG A 849 -29.59 -16.38 10.22
C ARG A 849 -29.17 -15.44 11.35
N LYS A 850 -28.79 -14.21 11.04
CA LYS A 850 -28.39 -13.20 12.04
C LYS A 850 -29.59 -12.46 12.64
N ASN A 851 -30.71 -12.46 11.91
CA ASN A 851 -32.00 -11.88 12.29
C ASN A 851 -31.91 -10.49 12.98
N PRO A 852 -31.23 -9.49 12.37
CA PRO A 852 -31.17 -8.13 12.93
C PRO A 852 -32.55 -7.46 12.99
N HIS A 853 -33.53 -7.95 12.22
CA HIS A 853 -34.90 -7.45 12.21
C HIS A 853 -35.59 -7.61 13.58
N ALA A 854 -35.45 -8.77 14.22
CA ALA A 854 -35.99 -9.00 15.56
C ALA A 854 -35.37 -8.05 16.59
N LEU A 855 -34.07 -7.76 16.50
CA LEU A 855 -33.40 -6.83 17.39
C LEU A 855 -33.91 -5.39 17.24
N ILE A 856 -34.13 -4.91 16.00
CA ILE A 856 -34.69 -3.57 15.78
C ILE A 856 -36.10 -3.46 16.38
N ARG A 857 -36.94 -4.47 16.14
CA ARG A 857 -38.31 -4.50 16.69
C ARG A 857 -38.31 -4.51 18.22
N ALA A 858 -37.51 -5.38 18.84
CA ALA A 858 -37.40 -5.46 20.28
C ALA A 858 -36.82 -4.18 20.92
N PHE A 859 -35.79 -3.58 20.29
CA PHE A 859 -35.21 -2.31 20.74
C PHE A 859 -36.24 -1.18 20.78
N ARG A 860 -37.11 -1.11 19.77
CA ARG A 860 -38.18 -0.11 19.70
C ARG A 860 -39.33 -0.42 20.65
N ALA A 861 -39.75 -1.68 20.74
CA ALA A 861 -40.76 -2.12 21.70
C ALA A 861 -40.32 -1.84 23.15
N ALA A 862 -39.02 -1.91 23.43
CA ALA A 862 -38.45 -1.55 24.72
C ALA A 862 -38.47 -0.04 25.01
N GLY A 863 -38.73 0.83 24.03
CA GLY A 863 -38.72 2.29 24.20
C GLY A 863 -37.33 2.88 24.45
N LEU A 864 -36.26 2.14 24.12
CA LEU A 864 -34.89 2.51 24.47
C LEU A 864 -34.38 3.72 23.69
N GLY A 865 -34.85 3.91 22.45
CA GLY A 865 -34.54 5.08 21.63
C GLY A 865 -34.93 6.40 22.29
N GLN A 866 -36.10 6.43 22.96
CA GLN A 866 -36.59 7.58 23.74
C GLN A 866 -35.89 7.69 25.10
N ALA A 867 -35.40 6.58 25.65
CA ALA A 867 -34.69 6.51 26.92
C ALA A 867 -33.17 6.82 26.82
N GLY A 868 -32.73 7.46 25.74
CA GLY A 868 -31.33 7.89 25.56
C GLY A 868 -30.38 6.80 25.08
N TRP A 869 -30.89 5.76 24.41
CA TRP A 869 -30.10 4.71 23.77
C TRP A 869 -30.15 4.81 22.25
N GLN A 870 -29.12 4.29 21.59
CA GLN A 870 -29.03 4.16 20.15
C GLN A 870 -28.55 2.74 19.80
N LEU A 871 -29.23 2.10 18.85
CA LEU A 871 -28.83 0.80 18.32
C LEU A 871 -27.88 1.01 17.13
N VAL A 872 -26.71 0.40 17.18
CA VAL A 872 -25.72 0.43 16.09
C VAL A 872 -25.58 -0.98 15.51
N LEU A 873 -25.90 -1.12 14.24
CA LEU A 873 -25.74 -2.35 13.47
C LEU A 873 -24.49 -2.22 12.60
N LYS A 874 -23.42 -2.94 12.96
CA LYS A 874 -22.19 -3.01 12.17
C LYS A 874 -22.25 -4.22 11.26
N THR A 875 -22.09 -4.00 9.96
CA THR A 875 -22.18 -5.05 8.94
C THR A 875 -21.25 -4.75 7.74
N LYS A 876 -21.25 -5.65 6.77
CA LYS A 876 -20.67 -5.50 5.43
C LYS A 876 -21.55 -6.30 4.46
N HIS A 877 -21.56 -5.95 3.18
CA HIS A 877 -22.25 -6.70 2.12
C HIS A 877 -23.80 -6.71 2.21
N VAL A 878 -24.42 -5.78 2.95
CA VAL A 878 -25.89 -5.74 3.01
C VAL A 878 -26.49 -5.30 1.67
N PHE A 879 -25.79 -4.45 0.92
CA PHE A 879 -26.21 -4.04 -0.43
C PHE A 879 -25.98 -5.10 -1.52
N ASP A 880 -25.25 -6.18 -1.22
CA ASP A 880 -25.06 -7.30 -2.17
C ASP A 880 -26.33 -8.17 -2.28
N LEU A 881 -27.30 -8.00 -1.37
CA LEU A 881 -28.62 -8.63 -1.36
C LEU A 881 -29.72 -7.55 -1.39
N PRO A 882 -30.06 -6.99 -2.57
CA PRO A 882 -30.85 -5.76 -2.68
C PRO A 882 -32.22 -5.83 -1.99
N GLU A 883 -32.91 -6.97 -2.06
CA GLU A 883 -34.24 -7.12 -1.47
C GLU A 883 -34.22 -7.24 0.06
N GLU A 884 -33.34 -8.08 0.60
CA GLU A 884 -33.20 -8.27 2.06
C GLU A 884 -32.56 -7.05 2.73
N GLY A 885 -31.58 -6.43 2.08
CA GLY A 885 -30.99 -5.18 2.53
C GLY A 885 -32.02 -4.03 2.55
N LYS A 886 -32.90 -3.97 1.54
CA LYS A 886 -33.99 -3.00 1.52
C LYS A 886 -34.98 -3.22 2.67
N LYS A 887 -35.40 -4.47 2.95
CA LYS A 887 -36.29 -4.77 4.10
C LYS A 887 -35.68 -4.31 5.42
N LEU A 888 -34.37 -4.51 5.60
CA LEU A 888 -33.66 -4.05 6.78
C LEU A 888 -33.66 -2.51 6.88
N LEU A 889 -33.35 -1.81 5.78
CA LEU A 889 -33.31 -0.34 5.74
C LEU A 889 -34.70 0.29 5.89
N ASP A 890 -35.73 -0.31 5.33
CA ASP A 890 -37.12 0.10 5.52
C ASP A 890 -37.52 0.00 7.00
N LEU A 891 -37.05 -1.05 7.69
CA LEU A 891 -37.24 -1.20 9.13
C LEU A 891 -36.41 -0.18 9.92
N VAL A 892 -35.19 0.17 9.49
CA VAL A 892 -34.38 1.23 10.13
C VAL A 892 -35.06 2.59 10.00
N GLY A 893 -35.61 2.94 8.84
CA GLY A 893 -36.32 4.20 8.62
C GLY A 893 -35.44 5.45 8.84
N THR A 894 -36.06 6.58 9.20
CA THR A 894 -35.39 7.89 9.32
C THR A 894 -35.35 8.45 10.75
N SER A 895 -35.68 7.65 11.75
CA SER A 895 -35.81 8.08 13.16
C SER A 895 -34.47 8.36 13.86
N GLY A 896 -33.34 7.91 13.31
CA GLY A 896 -32.00 8.10 13.87
C GLY A 896 -31.72 7.35 15.19
N ASP A 897 -32.68 6.55 15.66
CA ASP A 897 -32.56 5.65 16.82
C ASP A 897 -31.75 4.39 16.50
N VAL A 898 -31.69 4.01 15.23
CA VAL A 898 -30.88 2.91 14.69
C VAL A 898 -29.89 3.46 13.66
N VAL A 899 -28.61 3.09 13.78
CA VAL A 899 -27.53 3.44 12.85
C VAL A 899 -26.99 2.18 12.21
N VAL A 900 -26.85 2.17 10.88
CA VAL A 900 -26.23 1.06 10.14
C VAL A 900 -24.88 1.49 9.61
N ILE A 901 -23.84 0.72 9.94
CA ILE A 901 -22.48 0.88 9.42
C ILE A 901 -22.21 -0.30 8.49
N ASP A 902 -22.42 -0.11 7.19
CA ASP A 902 -22.19 -1.14 6.15
C ASP A 902 -20.87 -0.90 5.43
N GLN A 903 -19.76 -1.09 6.14
CA GLN A 903 -18.42 -0.98 5.55
C GLN A 903 -17.39 -1.81 6.33
N PRO A 904 -16.28 -2.21 5.68
CA PRO A 904 -15.13 -2.74 6.39
C PRO A 904 -14.59 -1.71 7.38
N LEU A 905 -14.29 -2.15 8.61
CA LEU A 905 -13.58 -1.36 9.62
C LEU A 905 -12.23 -2.01 9.87
N SER A 906 -11.20 -1.20 10.12
CA SER A 906 -9.92 -1.68 10.64
C SER A 906 -10.10 -2.30 12.03
N GLN A 907 -9.13 -3.10 12.50
CA GLN A 907 -9.20 -3.68 13.85
C GLN A 907 -9.30 -2.61 14.94
N ASN A 908 -8.58 -1.48 14.78
CA ASN A 908 -8.64 -0.37 15.74
C ASN A 908 -10.01 0.29 15.77
N GLU A 909 -10.65 0.50 14.61
CA GLU A 909 -12.00 1.07 14.52
C GLU A 909 -13.05 0.10 15.07
N LEU A 910 -12.92 -1.20 14.80
CA LEU A 910 -13.81 -2.21 15.34
C LEU A 910 -13.66 -2.31 16.87
N GLY A 911 -12.42 -2.36 17.37
CA GLY A 911 -12.13 -2.33 18.81
C GLY A 911 -12.66 -1.05 19.48
N ALA A 912 -12.54 0.10 18.82
CA ALA A 912 -13.13 1.36 19.29
C ALA A 912 -14.66 1.31 19.34
N LEU A 913 -15.30 0.65 18.38
CA LEU A 913 -16.75 0.48 18.35
C LEU A 913 -17.23 -0.47 19.47
N PHE A 914 -16.52 -1.56 19.72
CA PHE A 914 -16.79 -2.43 20.88
C PHE A 914 -16.53 -1.69 22.20
N ASP A 915 -15.47 -0.89 22.31
CA ASP A 915 -15.20 -0.10 23.51
C ASP A 915 -16.29 0.95 23.75
N LEU A 916 -16.80 1.57 22.69
CA LEU A 916 -17.89 2.54 22.74
C LEU A 916 -19.22 1.92 23.19
N CYS A 917 -19.43 0.64 22.88
CA CYS A 917 -20.63 -0.11 23.22
C CYS A 917 -20.79 -0.28 24.74
N ALA A 918 -22.02 -0.08 25.22
CA ALA A 918 -22.42 -0.36 26.61
C ALA A 918 -23.11 -1.74 26.74
N VAL A 919 -23.90 -2.14 25.74
CA VAL A 919 -24.56 -3.45 25.66
C VAL A 919 -24.33 -4.06 24.29
N TYR A 920 -23.73 -5.25 24.22
CA TYR A 920 -23.66 -6.02 22.98
C TYR A 920 -24.90 -6.92 22.88
N ALA A 921 -25.64 -6.86 21.77
CA ALA A 921 -26.89 -7.59 21.59
C ALA A 921 -26.86 -8.44 20.31
N SER A 922 -27.18 -9.74 20.40
CA SER A 922 -27.21 -10.66 19.26
C SER A 922 -28.52 -11.46 19.19
N SER A 923 -29.35 -11.18 18.20
CA SER A 923 -30.62 -11.86 17.93
C SER A 923 -30.50 -13.01 16.92
N HIS A 924 -29.31 -13.59 16.79
CA HIS A 924 -29.02 -14.65 15.84
C HIS A 924 -29.97 -15.85 15.99
N SER A 925 -30.41 -16.42 14.88
CA SER A 925 -31.19 -17.65 14.85
C SER A 925 -30.32 -18.90 14.93
N SER A 926 -29.06 -18.82 14.47
CA SER A 926 -28.06 -19.85 14.72
C SER A 926 -26.63 -19.35 14.56
N GLU A 927 -25.72 -19.90 15.36
CA GLU A 927 -24.32 -19.54 15.43
C GLU A 927 -23.49 -20.73 15.95
N GLY A 928 -22.45 -21.12 15.22
CA GLY A 928 -21.64 -22.28 15.59
C GLY A 928 -20.74 -22.06 16.82
N PHE A 929 -20.28 -20.82 17.02
CA PHE A 929 -19.45 -20.44 18.17
C PHE A 929 -19.93 -19.16 18.86
N GLY A 930 -20.08 -18.06 18.13
CA GLY A 930 -20.45 -16.75 18.70
C GLY A 930 -19.26 -15.88 19.01
N LEU A 931 -18.35 -15.72 18.04
CA LEU A 931 -17.07 -15.03 18.24
C LEU A 931 -17.22 -13.61 18.78
N THR A 932 -18.12 -12.83 18.18
CA THR A 932 -18.37 -11.44 18.60
C THR A 932 -19.07 -11.35 19.97
N ILE A 933 -19.82 -12.38 20.36
CA ILE A 933 -20.41 -12.50 21.71
C ILE A 933 -19.28 -12.70 22.72
N ALA A 934 -18.38 -13.66 22.45
CA ALA A 934 -17.23 -13.93 23.29
C ALA A 934 -16.27 -12.74 23.39
N GLU A 935 -16.01 -12.03 22.29
CA GLU A 935 -15.19 -10.79 22.27
C GLU A 935 -15.81 -9.69 23.15
N ALA A 936 -17.13 -9.48 23.06
CA ALA A 936 -17.82 -8.52 23.92
C ALA A 936 -17.72 -8.90 25.42
N MET A 937 -17.86 -10.19 25.73
CA MET A 937 -17.70 -10.71 27.09
C MET A 937 -16.26 -10.55 27.59
N GLU A 938 -15.24 -10.82 26.77
CA GLU A 938 -13.83 -10.59 27.09
C GLU A 938 -13.59 -9.12 27.45
N MET A 939 -14.13 -8.21 26.63
CA MET A 939 -14.05 -6.77 26.87
C MET A 939 -14.86 -6.31 28.09
N GLY A 940 -15.58 -7.21 28.76
CA GLY A 940 -16.37 -6.93 29.97
C GLY A 940 -17.61 -6.11 29.66
N LYS A 941 -18.20 -6.27 28.47
CA LYS A 941 -19.46 -5.63 28.09
C LYS A 941 -20.64 -6.43 28.63
N VAL A 942 -21.76 -5.74 28.86
CA VAL A 942 -23.03 -6.42 29.14
C VAL A 942 -23.52 -7.07 27.84
N VAL A 943 -23.84 -8.36 27.88
CA VAL A 943 -24.18 -9.13 26.69
C VAL A 943 -25.62 -9.64 26.77
N VAL A 944 -26.39 -9.41 25.71
CA VAL A 944 -27.72 -9.97 25.46
C VAL A 944 -27.59 -10.85 24.22
N ALA A 945 -27.92 -12.14 24.30
CA ALA A 945 -27.88 -12.99 23.11
C ALA A 945 -28.93 -14.09 23.15
N THR A 946 -29.34 -14.53 21.98
CA THR A 946 -30.24 -15.68 21.81
C THR A 946 -29.61 -16.92 22.45
N ASP A 947 -30.37 -17.64 23.27
CA ASP A 947 -29.96 -18.84 24.01
C ASP A 947 -30.01 -20.08 23.10
N TYR A 948 -29.24 -20.02 22.01
CA TYR A 948 -29.18 -21.06 20.98
C TYR A 948 -27.78 -21.15 20.39
N GLY A 949 -27.43 -22.30 19.81
CA GLY A 949 -26.13 -22.51 19.19
C GLY A 949 -24.97 -22.60 20.19
N GLY A 950 -23.80 -22.15 19.74
CA GLY A 950 -22.52 -22.29 20.44
C GLY A 950 -22.28 -21.35 21.62
N CYS A 951 -22.99 -20.22 21.71
CA CYS A 951 -22.77 -19.26 22.80
C CYS A 951 -23.18 -19.80 24.17
N ARG A 952 -24.02 -20.84 24.23
CA ARG A 952 -24.46 -21.51 25.47
C ARG A 952 -23.31 -22.13 26.26
N ASP A 953 -22.18 -22.38 25.61
CA ASP A 953 -20.99 -22.94 26.27
C ASP A 953 -20.33 -21.93 27.23
N PHE A 954 -20.60 -20.63 27.08
CA PHE A 954 -19.95 -19.58 27.88
C PHE A 954 -20.86 -18.44 28.35
N LEU A 955 -22.04 -18.24 27.75
CA LEU A 955 -23.02 -17.23 28.16
C LEU A 955 -24.18 -17.88 28.93
N ASP A 956 -24.39 -17.45 30.17
CA ASP A 956 -25.52 -17.84 31.01
C ASP A 956 -26.04 -16.62 31.83
N ALA A 957 -27.10 -16.83 32.61
CA ALA A 957 -27.71 -15.77 33.42
C ALA A 957 -26.81 -15.24 34.55
N ALA A 958 -25.70 -15.91 34.88
CA ALA A 958 -24.74 -15.44 35.88
C ALA A 958 -23.76 -14.40 35.30
N CYS A 959 -23.55 -14.38 33.98
CA CYS A 959 -22.60 -13.50 33.31
C CYS A 959 -23.20 -12.66 32.16
N GLY A 960 -24.49 -12.75 31.89
CA GLY A 960 -25.19 -11.92 30.91
C GLY A 960 -26.69 -12.18 30.86
N PHE A 961 -27.29 -11.91 29.71
CA PHE A 961 -28.75 -12.00 29.49
C PHE A 961 -29.05 -12.94 28.31
N PRO A 962 -29.11 -14.27 28.54
CA PRO A 962 -29.58 -15.21 27.53
C PRO A 962 -31.07 -14.98 27.26
N VAL A 963 -31.46 -15.03 25.99
CA VAL A 963 -32.83 -14.77 25.51
C VAL A 963 -33.43 -16.06 25.00
N LYS A 964 -34.63 -16.39 25.45
CA LYS A 964 -35.32 -17.62 25.04
C LYS A 964 -35.45 -17.71 23.51
N ALA A 965 -35.35 -18.93 23.00
CA ALA A 965 -35.54 -19.25 21.60
C ALA A 965 -36.41 -20.50 21.44
N GLU A 966 -37.24 -20.51 20.39
CA GLU A 966 -38.02 -21.67 19.97
C GLU A 966 -37.34 -22.34 18.77
N VAL A 967 -37.13 -23.65 18.83
CA VAL A 967 -36.54 -24.40 17.72
C VAL A 967 -37.57 -24.56 16.61
N THR A 968 -37.27 -24.04 15.42
CA THR A 968 -38.17 -24.05 14.27
C THR A 968 -37.45 -24.60 13.03
N ALA A 969 -38.18 -25.38 12.23
CA ALA A 969 -37.67 -25.89 10.97
C ALA A 969 -37.74 -24.82 9.86
N LEU A 970 -36.70 -24.74 9.04
CA LEU A 970 -36.61 -23.80 7.92
C LEU A 970 -37.66 -24.13 6.85
N ASP A 971 -38.43 -23.11 6.49
CA ASP A 971 -39.47 -23.17 5.46
C ASP A 971 -38.94 -23.11 4.03
N GLN A 972 -37.69 -22.67 3.86
CA GLN A 972 -36.96 -22.61 2.59
C GLN A 972 -35.46 -22.86 2.75
N THR A 973 -34.74 -22.98 1.63
CA THR A 973 -33.29 -23.19 1.62
C THR A 973 -32.56 -21.83 1.52
N TYR A 974 -31.60 -21.60 2.40
CA TYR A 974 -30.73 -20.42 2.39
C TYR A 974 -29.29 -20.87 2.09
N GLY A 975 -28.93 -20.94 0.81
CA GLY A 975 -27.62 -21.43 0.38
C GLY A 975 -27.31 -22.84 0.94
N PRO A 976 -26.31 -23.00 1.82
CA PRO A 976 -25.98 -24.31 2.40
C PRO A 976 -26.97 -24.79 3.49
N TYR A 977 -27.87 -23.93 3.97
CA TYR A 977 -28.87 -24.28 4.99
C TYR A 977 -30.15 -24.78 4.31
N LEU A 978 -30.36 -26.09 4.33
CA LEU A 978 -31.45 -26.74 3.62
C LEU A 978 -32.81 -26.53 4.30
N ARG A 979 -33.87 -26.48 3.48
CA ARG A 979 -35.26 -26.57 3.96
C ARG A 979 -35.41 -27.77 4.91
N GLY A 980 -36.07 -27.55 6.05
CA GLY A 980 -36.27 -28.56 7.08
C GLY A 980 -35.16 -28.67 8.12
N ALA A 981 -34.00 -28.02 7.92
CA ALA A 981 -33.02 -27.84 8.99
C ALA A 981 -33.59 -26.96 10.11
N GLU A 982 -33.03 -27.01 11.31
CA GLU A 982 -33.56 -26.29 12.48
C GLU A 982 -32.72 -25.07 12.86
N TRP A 983 -33.40 -23.98 13.24
CA TRP A 983 -32.83 -22.78 13.88
C TRP A 983 -33.59 -22.42 15.16
N GLY A 984 -32.91 -21.74 16.08
CA GLY A 984 -33.54 -21.16 17.27
C GLY A 984 -34.13 -19.79 16.94
N GLN A 985 -35.43 -19.72 16.72
CA GLN A 985 -36.11 -18.43 16.53
C GLN A 985 -36.22 -17.70 17.86
N VAL A 986 -35.58 -16.53 17.96
CA VAL A 986 -35.58 -15.71 19.18
C VAL A 986 -37.00 -15.28 19.58
N ASP A 987 -37.32 -15.39 20.87
CA ASP A 987 -38.54 -14.84 21.45
C ASP A 987 -38.39 -13.31 21.54
N GLU A 988 -39.11 -12.57 20.70
CA GLU A 988 -39.03 -11.10 20.65
C GLU A 988 -39.54 -10.41 21.93
N ALA A 989 -40.48 -11.02 22.64
CA ALA A 989 -40.99 -10.47 23.91
C ALA A 989 -39.93 -10.63 25.01
N ASP A 990 -39.28 -11.80 25.07
CA ASP A 990 -38.17 -12.04 25.99
C ASP A 990 -36.93 -11.21 25.63
N LEU A 991 -36.65 -11.02 24.32
CA LEU A 991 -35.59 -10.13 23.84
C LEU A 991 -35.83 -8.68 24.29
N THR A 992 -37.07 -8.20 24.16
CA THR A 992 -37.48 -6.87 24.63
C THR A 992 -37.27 -6.71 26.13
N ARG A 993 -37.66 -7.72 26.92
CA ARG A 993 -37.43 -7.77 28.37
C ARG A 993 -35.93 -7.74 28.69
N ALA A 994 -35.14 -8.60 28.05
CA ALA A 994 -33.70 -8.72 28.27
C ALA A 994 -32.94 -7.43 27.93
N LEU A 995 -33.32 -6.73 26.85
CA LEU A 995 -32.75 -5.42 26.51
C LEU A 995 -33.06 -4.37 27.58
N ASN A 996 -34.28 -4.35 28.12
CA ASN A 996 -34.66 -3.46 29.22
C ASN A 996 -33.92 -3.79 30.53
N ASP A 997 -33.71 -5.06 30.83
CA ASP A 997 -32.96 -5.51 32.01
C ASP A 997 -31.48 -5.13 31.87
N ALA A 998 -30.87 -5.36 30.70
CA ALA A 998 -29.49 -4.98 30.41
C ALA A 998 -29.28 -3.45 30.46
N ALA A 999 -30.20 -2.68 29.88
CA ALA A 999 -30.17 -1.22 29.95
C ALA A 999 -30.27 -0.73 31.40
N ARG A 1000 -31.17 -1.32 32.20
CA ARG A 1000 -31.31 -1.01 33.64
C ARG A 1000 -30.05 -1.35 34.41
N ALA A 1001 -29.43 -2.50 34.16
CA ALA A 1001 -28.18 -2.90 34.80
C ALA A 1001 -27.04 -1.91 34.48
N VAL A 1002 -26.96 -1.41 33.26
CA VAL A 1002 -26.00 -0.36 32.89
C VAL A 1002 -26.29 0.96 33.61
N THR A 1003 -27.54 1.43 33.61
CA THR A 1003 -27.88 2.70 34.28
C THR A 1003 -27.84 2.62 35.81
N GLY A 1004 -28.05 1.43 36.37
CA GLY A 1004 -28.04 1.16 37.81
C GLY A 1004 -26.67 0.84 38.39
N GLY A 1005 -25.63 0.76 37.56
CA GLY A 1005 -24.24 0.54 38.01
C GLY A 1005 -23.80 -0.93 38.11
N ASP A 1006 -24.66 -1.88 37.75
CA ASP A 1006 -24.35 -3.33 37.77
C ASP A 1006 -23.45 -3.79 36.61
N ALA A 1007 -23.30 -2.99 35.56
CA ALA A 1007 -22.56 -3.36 34.35
C ALA A 1007 -21.12 -3.81 34.64
N ALA A 1008 -20.41 -3.17 35.57
CA ALA A 1008 -19.04 -3.53 35.91
C ALA A 1008 -18.97 -4.94 36.53
N ARG A 1009 -19.94 -5.31 37.37
CA ARG A 1009 -20.01 -6.63 38.01
C ARG A 1009 -20.34 -7.72 36.99
N ILE A 1010 -21.36 -7.48 36.15
CA ILE A 1010 -21.77 -8.42 35.09
C ILE A 1010 -20.62 -8.59 34.08
N GLY A 1011 -20.02 -7.49 33.63
CA GLY A 1011 -18.89 -7.48 32.71
C GLY A 1011 -17.65 -8.19 33.27
N ALA A 1012 -17.35 -8.01 34.57
CA ALA A 1012 -16.26 -8.73 35.22
C ALA A 1012 -16.51 -10.24 35.26
N ALA A 1013 -17.74 -10.67 35.55
CA ALA A 1013 -18.12 -12.09 35.52
C ALA A 1013 -18.03 -12.68 34.10
N ALA A 1014 -18.49 -11.94 33.08
CA ALA A 1014 -18.36 -12.32 31.67
C ALA A 1014 -16.89 -12.50 31.27
N ARG A 1015 -16.05 -11.50 31.56
CA ARG A 1015 -14.61 -11.54 31.25
C ARG A 1015 -13.91 -12.69 31.96
N ALA A 1016 -14.22 -12.93 33.23
CA ALA A 1016 -13.64 -14.04 33.99
C ALA A 1016 -13.97 -15.39 33.33
N ARG A 1017 -15.23 -15.60 32.93
CA ARG A 1017 -15.67 -16.83 32.25
C ARG A 1017 -14.94 -17.07 30.93
N ILE A 1018 -14.76 -16.01 30.13
CA ILE A 1018 -14.02 -16.09 28.86
C ILE A 1018 -12.54 -16.40 29.10
N ARG A 1019 -11.88 -15.72 30.03
CA ARG A 1019 -10.45 -15.96 30.33
C ARG A 1019 -10.19 -17.34 30.91
N GLU A 1020 -11.10 -17.86 31.71
CA GLU A 1020 -11.02 -19.21 32.26
C GLU A 1020 -11.07 -20.29 31.17
N ARG A 1021 -11.95 -20.13 30.17
CA ARG A 1021 -12.26 -21.19 29.19
C ARG A 1021 -11.62 -21.01 27.83
N LEU A 1022 -11.39 -19.78 27.40
CA LEU A 1022 -11.06 -19.39 26.03
C LEU A 1022 -9.73 -18.62 25.92
N SER A 1023 -8.96 -18.53 27.01
CA SER A 1023 -7.59 -17.99 26.95
C SER A 1023 -6.67 -18.87 26.12
N ILE A 1024 -5.57 -18.30 25.63
CA ILE A 1024 -4.55 -19.02 24.86
C ILE A 1024 -4.07 -20.26 25.62
N GLY A 1025 -3.80 -20.11 26.93
CA GLY A 1025 -3.35 -21.20 27.79
C GLY A 1025 -4.40 -22.31 27.94
N ALA A 1026 -5.67 -21.95 28.20
CA ALA A 1026 -6.75 -22.93 28.36
C ALA A 1026 -6.97 -23.75 27.08
N VAL A 1027 -6.98 -23.09 25.92
CA VAL A 1027 -7.15 -23.78 24.62
C VAL A 1027 -5.93 -24.61 24.26
N ALA A 1028 -4.71 -24.14 24.54
CA ALA A 1028 -3.49 -24.92 24.33
C ALA A 1028 -3.52 -26.23 25.14
N SER A 1029 -3.94 -26.17 26.41
CA SER A 1029 -4.13 -27.38 27.23
C SER A 1029 -5.20 -28.32 26.67
N ALA A 1030 -6.31 -27.79 26.13
CA ALA A 1030 -7.35 -28.61 25.50
C ALA A 1030 -6.84 -29.32 24.23
N MET A 1031 -6.05 -28.63 23.41
CA MET A 1031 -5.39 -29.21 22.23
C MET A 1031 -4.42 -30.33 22.63
N GLU A 1032 -3.59 -30.09 23.65
CA GLU A 1032 -2.64 -31.09 24.15
C GLU A 1032 -3.32 -32.34 24.68
N ALA A 1033 -4.39 -32.16 25.47
CA ALA A 1033 -5.16 -33.27 26.02
C ALA A 1033 -5.82 -34.11 24.91
N SER A 1034 -6.40 -33.45 23.90
CA SER A 1034 -7.01 -34.13 22.75
C SER A 1034 -5.99 -34.93 21.95
N LEU A 1035 -4.89 -34.30 21.52
CA LEU A 1035 -3.89 -34.98 20.69
C LEU A 1035 -3.23 -36.13 21.45
N THR A 1036 -2.86 -35.94 22.72
CA THR A 1036 -2.29 -37.00 23.55
C THR A 1036 -3.23 -38.22 23.64
N ARG A 1037 -4.54 -37.99 23.83
CA ARG A 1037 -5.55 -39.05 23.88
C ARG A 1037 -5.68 -39.79 22.55
N LEU A 1038 -5.75 -39.08 21.43
CA LEU A 1038 -5.88 -39.67 20.10
C LEU A 1038 -4.67 -40.53 19.72
N LEU A 1039 -3.46 -40.05 20.02
CA LEU A 1039 -2.21 -40.77 19.74
C LEU A 1039 -2.01 -42.01 20.62
N ALA A 1040 -2.59 -42.02 21.82
CA ALA A 1040 -2.57 -43.19 22.70
C ALA A 1040 -3.51 -44.29 22.19
N ALA A 1041 -4.70 -43.92 21.71
CA ALA A 1041 -5.70 -44.86 21.18
C ALA A 1041 -5.24 -45.58 19.89
N GLU A 1042 -4.32 -45.00 19.13
CA GLU A 1042 -3.71 -45.62 17.94
C GLU A 1042 -2.67 -46.71 18.29
N ARG A 1043 -2.10 -46.67 19.51
CA ARG A 1043 -1.09 -47.63 19.97
C ARG A 1043 -1.68 -48.88 20.62
N SER A 1044 -2.96 -48.83 20.98
CA SER A 1044 -3.77 -49.92 21.55
C SER A 1044 -4.58 -50.62 20.46
#